data_AF-A0A9D2GBE0-F1
#
_entry.id   AF-A0A9D2GBE0-F1
#
_cell.length_a   1.000
_cell.length_b   1.000
_cell.length_c   1.000
_cell.angle_alpha   90.00
_cell.angle_beta   90.00
_cell.angle_gamma   90.00
#
_symmetry.space_group_name_H-M   'P 1'
#
loop_
_entity.id
_entity.type
_entity.pdbx_description
1 polymer ?
#
loop_
_entity_poly.entity_id
_entity_poly.type
_entity_poly.pdbx_seq_one_letter_code
_entity_poly.pdbx_strand_id
1 'polypeptide(L)'
;MKLLLDLTKEYGLVLDGGGARGAYQIGAWKALREAGVHINAVAGTSVGALNGALICMGDLEKAEKIWSEMTFSRVMDVDDAWMERLFQGEQRLADILPEIRRILAEGGVDVTPLRRLIHETVDEKKIRESGIEFCMTTFSLSEFRKLELSISDIPEGRLEDFLLASAYLIGFRNEKLEGRRYLDGGLADNVPVAPLVERGYKDIIEIRIYGPGREPRVKLPEDAEIYRIGPRVRLGSILEFDGRRSRQNMKIGYYDAKRMLYGLEGIIYYIDQEYSDEWYERRMRDVSELEKAELAFRLKIAPGYTDKEIYLAVLEASAKQLQVPKYCIYTVDELRKLVQERYEILADSLELPGFIHTFTDIERNRAMNLKGRNFLTLKDFTPEEITYLIDLAADLKEKKKNGVPVDHYKGKNIALLFEKDSTRTRCAFEVAAHDMGMGTTYLGPTGSQMGKKESIEDTARVLGRMFDGIEYRGFGQEIVEELAQYAGVPVWNGLTNEYHPTQMLADMLTIRENFGKLKGLKLVYMGDARYNMGNSLMVACSKLGLDFVACTTKDYFPNEELVETCRGYAAESGATITLTEDVKEGTKDADVIYTDVWVSMGEPDEVWEKRIRELSPYKVTKEVMENAKDTAIFLHCLPAFHDLKTKIGKEMGERFGILDMEVTDEVFESEQSKVFDEAENRMHTIKAVMVATLGEF
;
A
#
# COMPACT_ATOMS: atom_id res chain seq x y z
N MET A 1 -5.49 -1.16 10.61
CA MET A 1 -6.73 -1.87 11.01
C MET A 1 -7.46 -1.25 12.20
N LYS A 2 -8.71 -0.80 11.99
CA LYS A 2 -9.65 -0.35 13.03
C LYS A 2 -10.68 -1.46 13.30
N LEU A 3 -11.02 -1.68 14.57
CA LEU A 3 -12.01 -2.68 14.95
C LEU A 3 -13.43 -2.19 14.63
N LEU A 4 -14.25 -3.04 14.00
CA LEU A 4 -15.61 -2.72 13.56
C LEU A 4 -16.68 -3.09 14.60
N LEU A 5 -16.36 -3.99 15.52
CA LEU A 5 -17.25 -4.45 16.58
C LEU A 5 -17.21 -3.51 17.79
N ASP A 6 -18.35 -3.31 18.45
CA ASP A 6 -18.45 -2.50 19.67
C ASP A 6 -18.04 -3.31 20.91
N LEU A 7 -16.80 -3.13 21.37
CA LEU A 7 -16.27 -3.85 22.52
C LEU A 7 -16.91 -3.44 23.86
N THR A 8 -17.80 -2.45 23.90
CA THR A 8 -18.55 -2.11 25.12
C THR A 8 -19.77 -2.99 25.34
N LYS A 9 -20.17 -3.77 24.31
CA LYS A 9 -21.30 -4.69 24.36
C LYS A 9 -20.88 -6.09 24.78
N GLU A 10 -21.87 -6.88 25.19
CA GLU A 10 -21.73 -8.32 25.44
C GLU A 10 -22.38 -9.11 24.30
N TYR A 11 -21.73 -10.20 23.89
CA TYR A 11 -22.10 -10.97 22.71
C TYR A 11 -22.50 -12.41 23.06
N GLY A 12 -23.60 -12.85 22.47
CA GLY A 12 -23.96 -14.27 22.41
C GLY A 12 -23.21 -14.98 21.27
N LEU A 13 -22.65 -16.15 21.51
CA LEU A 13 -21.92 -16.92 20.50
C LEU A 13 -22.72 -18.16 20.07
N VAL A 14 -22.98 -18.30 18.77
CA VAL A 14 -23.66 -19.47 18.21
C VAL A 14 -22.68 -20.31 17.42
N LEU A 15 -22.60 -21.61 17.74
CA LEU A 15 -21.70 -22.57 17.13
C LEU A 15 -22.50 -23.69 16.45
N ASP A 16 -22.38 -23.79 15.12
CA ASP A 16 -23.10 -24.81 14.36
C ASP A 16 -22.44 -26.20 14.44
N GLY A 17 -23.24 -27.23 14.16
CA GLY A 17 -22.75 -28.61 14.04
C GLY A 17 -21.96 -28.84 12.75
N GLY A 18 -21.09 -29.86 12.75
CA GLY A 18 -20.26 -30.17 11.59
C GLY A 18 -19.05 -31.08 11.82
N GLY A 19 -19.01 -31.84 12.93
CA GLY A 19 -17.98 -32.84 13.22
C GLY A 19 -16.56 -32.29 13.16
N ALA A 20 -15.67 -32.93 12.40
CA ALA A 20 -14.24 -32.59 12.29
C ALA A 20 -13.96 -31.13 11.85
N ARG A 21 -14.94 -30.43 11.26
CA ARG A 21 -14.79 -29.01 10.90
C ARG A 21 -14.75 -28.08 12.11
N GLY A 22 -15.12 -28.55 13.30
CA GLY A 22 -15.18 -27.77 14.53
C GLY A 22 -13.85 -27.10 14.93
N ALA A 23 -12.71 -27.59 14.44
CA ALA A 23 -11.41 -26.91 14.59
C ALA A 23 -11.46 -25.43 14.14
N TYR A 24 -12.24 -25.11 13.11
CA TYR A 24 -12.44 -23.74 12.64
C TYR A 24 -13.00 -22.82 13.73
N GLN A 25 -13.94 -23.31 14.55
CA GLN A 25 -14.58 -22.52 15.60
C GLN A 25 -13.59 -22.10 16.68
N ILE A 26 -12.62 -22.95 17.03
CA ILE A 26 -11.57 -22.63 18.00
C ILE A 26 -10.63 -21.55 17.48
N GLY A 27 -10.29 -21.61 16.18
CA GLY A 27 -9.53 -20.55 15.53
C GLY A 27 -10.25 -19.19 15.58
N ALA A 28 -11.55 -19.18 15.26
CA ALA A 28 -12.36 -17.98 15.33
C ALA A 28 -12.50 -17.45 16.77
N TRP A 29 -12.71 -18.34 17.75
CA TRP A 29 -12.73 -17.97 19.17
C TRP A 29 -11.42 -17.33 19.63
N LYS A 30 -10.27 -17.86 19.19
CA LYS A 30 -8.96 -17.24 19.48
C LYS A 30 -8.90 -15.79 19.02
N ALA A 31 -9.32 -15.50 17.79
CA ALA A 31 -9.31 -14.13 17.27
C ALA A 31 -10.27 -13.20 18.03
N LEU A 32 -11.47 -13.68 18.37
CA LEU A 32 -12.43 -12.93 19.19
C LEU A 32 -11.85 -12.61 20.57
N ARG A 33 -11.19 -13.58 21.21
CA ARG A 33 -10.55 -13.41 22.52
C ARG A 33 -9.39 -12.42 22.47
N GLU A 34 -8.52 -12.52 21.46
CA GLU A 34 -7.41 -11.57 21.25
C GLU A 34 -7.90 -10.14 20.98
N ALA A 35 -9.04 -9.99 20.33
CA ALA A 35 -9.70 -8.71 20.07
C ALA A 35 -10.42 -8.11 21.30
N GLY A 36 -10.54 -8.86 22.40
CA GLY A 36 -11.24 -8.41 23.61
C GLY A 36 -12.75 -8.49 23.53
N VAL A 37 -13.32 -9.34 22.67
CA VAL A 37 -14.78 -9.52 22.58
C VAL A 37 -15.32 -10.19 23.84
N HIS A 38 -16.30 -9.57 24.49
CA HIS A 38 -16.94 -10.09 25.69
C HIS A 38 -18.06 -11.07 25.33
N ILE A 39 -17.83 -12.37 25.56
CA ILE A 39 -18.83 -13.43 25.33
C ILE A 39 -19.50 -13.77 26.67
N ASN A 40 -20.82 -13.59 26.76
CA ASN A 40 -21.62 -13.87 27.96
C ASN A 40 -22.61 -15.03 27.79
N ALA A 41 -22.79 -15.52 26.56
CA ALA A 41 -23.60 -16.69 26.27
C ALA A 41 -23.05 -17.50 25.10
N VAL A 42 -23.26 -18.81 25.12
CA VAL A 42 -22.86 -19.73 24.07
C VAL A 42 -23.99 -20.73 23.81
N ALA A 43 -24.40 -20.87 22.55
CA ALA A 43 -25.31 -21.92 22.11
C ALA A 43 -24.63 -22.79 21.05
N GLY A 44 -24.66 -24.11 21.24
CA GLY A 44 -23.97 -25.04 20.35
C GLY A 44 -24.78 -26.28 19.98
N THR A 45 -24.52 -26.81 18.79
CA THR A 45 -25.06 -28.11 18.34
C THR A 45 -23.90 -29.05 18.01
N SER A 46 -23.94 -30.31 18.47
CA SER A 46 -22.93 -31.32 18.14
C SER A 46 -21.52 -30.86 18.52
N VAL A 47 -20.57 -30.86 17.59
CA VAL A 47 -19.23 -30.30 17.80
C VAL A 47 -19.26 -28.84 18.29
N GLY A 48 -20.26 -28.05 17.89
CA GLY A 48 -20.48 -26.70 18.40
C GLY A 48 -20.83 -26.69 19.89
N ALA A 49 -21.57 -27.68 20.40
CA ALA A 49 -21.83 -27.82 21.84
C ALA A 49 -20.56 -28.22 22.59
N LEU A 50 -19.76 -29.14 22.04
CA LEU A 50 -18.47 -29.55 22.60
C LEU A 50 -17.48 -28.38 22.67
N ASN A 51 -17.34 -27.62 21.59
CA ASN A 51 -16.53 -26.41 21.56
C ASN A 51 -17.11 -25.32 22.47
N GLY A 52 -18.45 -25.20 22.56
CA GLY A 52 -19.08 -24.24 23.46
C GLY A 52 -18.78 -24.52 24.93
N ALA A 53 -18.75 -25.79 25.33
CA ALA A 53 -18.30 -26.20 26.66
C ALA A 53 -16.84 -25.80 26.92
N LEU A 54 -15.94 -25.96 25.93
CA LEU A 54 -14.55 -25.48 26.01
C LEU A 54 -14.45 -23.97 26.17
N ILE A 55 -15.27 -23.21 25.45
CA ILE A 55 -15.33 -21.75 25.54
C ILE A 55 -15.78 -21.31 26.93
N CYS A 56 -16.80 -21.95 27.49
CA CYS A 56 -17.29 -21.65 28.84
C CYS A 56 -16.21 -21.93 29.91
N MET A 57 -15.34 -22.92 29.71
CA MET A 57 -14.20 -23.17 30.60
C MET A 57 -13.06 -22.14 30.47
N GLY A 58 -13.03 -21.35 29.39
CA GLY A 58 -12.03 -20.30 29.17
C GLY A 58 -10.61 -20.78 28.82
N ASP A 59 -10.41 -22.08 28.61
CA ASP A 59 -9.09 -22.69 28.37
C ASP A 59 -8.81 -22.88 26.86
N LEU A 60 -8.32 -21.81 26.23
CA LEU A 60 -8.02 -21.80 24.80
C LEU A 60 -6.87 -22.73 24.43
N GLU A 61 -5.81 -22.78 25.26
CA GLU A 61 -4.65 -23.64 24.99
C GLU A 61 -5.04 -25.11 24.98
N LYS A 62 -5.89 -25.54 25.95
CA LYS A 62 -6.44 -26.89 25.97
C LYS A 62 -7.27 -27.18 24.71
N ALA A 63 -8.11 -26.23 24.30
CA ALA A 63 -8.92 -26.39 23.09
C ALA A 63 -8.09 -26.52 21.81
N GLU A 64 -7.08 -25.66 21.63
CA GLU A 64 -6.14 -25.74 20.50
C GLU A 64 -5.37 -27.07 20.49
N LYS A 65 -4.91 -27.51 21.66
CA LYS A 65 -4.19 -28.78 21.80
C LYS A 65 -5.05 -29.97 21.37
N ILE A 66 -6.28 -30.07 21.89
CA ILE A 66 -7.21 -31.15 21.56
C ILE A 66 -7.42 -31.26 20.05
N TRP A 67 -7.67 -30.15 19.38
CA TRP A 67 -7.88 -30.15 17.93
C TRP A 67 -6.59 -30.42 17.15
N SER A 68 -5.45 -29.93 17.61
CA SER A 68 -4.16 -30.18 16.94
C SER A 68 -3.73 -31.65 16.97
N GLU A 69 -4.19 -32.40 17.98
CA GLU A 69 -3.89 -33.82 18.22
C GLU A 69 -5.09 -34.72 17.89
N MET A 70 -6.08 -34.23 17.14
CA MET A 70 -7.29 -34.98 16.79
C MET A 70 -6.98 -36.09 15.77
N THR A 71 -7.51 -37.28 16.02
CA THR A 71 -7.45 -38.46 15.12
C THR A 71 -8.81 -39.14 15.08
N PHE A 72 -9.03 -40.07 14.14
CA PHE A 72 -10.29 -40.82 14.07
C PHE A 72 -10.49 -41.68 15.31
N SER A 73 -9.42 -42.36 15.77
CA SER A 73 -9.42 -43.23 16.95
C SER A 73 -9.73 -42.53 18.27
N ARG A 74 -9.57 -41.20 18.35
CA ARG A 74 -9.98 -40.38 19.50
C ARG A 74 -11.49 -40.13 19.56
N VAL A 75 -12.20 -40.33 18.46
CA VAL A 75 -13.65 -40.08 18.34
C VAL A 75 -14.42 -41.39 18.17
N MET A 76 -13.87 -42.32 17.39
CA MET A 76 -14.52 -43.55 16.95
C MET A 76 -13.57 -44.73 17.13
N ASP A 77 -14.08 -45.91 17.49
CA ASP A 77 -13.26 -47.13 17.58
C ASP A 77 -12.93 -47.68 16.18
N VAL A 78 -11.93 -47.07 15.54
CA VAL A 78 -11.46 -47.38 14.19
C VAL A 78 -9.94 -47.27 14.11
N ASP A 79 -9.33 -47.98 13.15
CA ASP A 79 -7.90 -47.84 12.84
C ASP A 79 -7.65 -46.56 12.02
N ASP A 80 -6.76 -45.69 12.52
CA ASP A 80 -6.46 -44.40 11.89
C ASP A 80 -5.85 -44.57 10.48
N ALA A 81 -4.92 -45.52 10.31
CA ALA A 81 -4.25 -45.73 9.02
C ALA A 81 -5.21 -46.24 7.94
N TRP A 82 -6.17 -47.09 8.33
CA TRP A 82 -7.25 -47.53 7.46
C TRP A 82 -8.16 -46.36 7.06
N MET A 83 -8.56 -45.52 8.02
CA MET A 83 -9.39 -44.34 7.75
C MET A 83 -8.68 -43.34 6.83
N GLU A 84 -7.39 -43.08 7.04
CA GLU A 84 -6.61 -42.20 6.17
C GLU A 84 -6.62 -42.67 4.70
N ARG A 85 -6.38 -43.97 4.46
CA ARG A 85 -6.43 -44.55 3.11
C ARG A 85 -7.82 -44.45 2.48
N LEU A 86 -8.87 -44.63 3.27
CA LEU A 86 -10.26 -44.48 2.83
C LEU A 86 -10.53 -43.04 2.35
N PHE A 87 -10.10 -42.04 3.12
CA PHE A 87 -10.31 -40.63 2.80
C PHE A 87 -9.39 -40.12 1.68
N GLN A 88 -8.24 -40.76 1.46
CA GLN A 88 -7.36 -40.48 0.32
C GLN A 88 -7.85 -41.11 -0.99
N GLY A 89 -8.91 -41.93 -0.95
CA GLY A 89 -9.47 -42.59 -2.14
C GLY A 89 -8.61 -43.74 -2.66
N GLU A 90 -7.72 -44.28 -1.83
CA GLU A 90 -6.77 -45.33 -2.21
C GLU A 90 -7.40 -46.74 -2.22
N GLN A 91 -8.62 -46.89 -1.72
CA GLN A 91 -9.31 -48.19 -1.63
C GLN A 91 -10.49 -48.29 -2.59
N ARG A 92 -10.67 -49.48 -3.19
CA ARG A 92 -11.84 -49.77 -4.02
C ARG A 92 -13.02 -50.10 -3.12
N LEU A 93 -14.23 -49.78 -3.60
CA LEU A 93 -15.50 -50.07 -2.91
C LEU A 93 -15.67 -51.55 -2.47
N ALA A 94 -15.08 -52.49 -3.21
CA ALA A 94 -15.12 -53.91 -2.86
C ALA A 94 -14.30 -54.24 -1.60
N ASP A 95 -13.20 -53.52 -1.35
CA ASP A 95 -12.26 -53.79 -0.25
C ASP A 95 -12.79 -53.28 1.09
N ILE A 96 -13.67 -52.28 1.06
CA ILE A 96 -14.28 -51.65 2.25
C ILE A 96 -15.61 -52.28 2.66
N LEU A 97 -16.23 -53.07 1.77
CA LEU A 97 -17.55 -53.69 1.98
C LEU A 97 -17.63 -54.60 3.22
N PRO A 98 -16.61 -55.45 3.51
CA PRO A 98 -16.61 -56.30 4.70
C PRO A 98 -16.62 -55.49 6.01
N GLU A 99 -15.83 -54.43 6.07
CA GLU A 99 -15.71 -53.56 7.25
C GLU A 99 -17.03 -52.82 7.52
N ILE A 100 -17.66 -52.27 6.47
CA ILE A 100 -18.97 -51.62 6.56
C ILE A 100 -20.04 -52.62 7.06
N ARG A 101 -20.02 -53.87 6.55
CA ARG A 101 -20.95 -54.91 7.04
C ARG A 101 -20.70 -55.26 8.51
N ARG A 102 -19.45 -55.29 8.97
CA ARG A 102 -19.12 -55.49 10.38
C ARG A 102 -19.69 -54.38 11.25
N ILE A 103 -19.44 -53.12 10.89
CA ILE A 103 -19.94 -51.94 11.61
C ILE A 103 -21.48 -51.97 11.70
N LEU A 104 -22.17 -52.30 10.61
CA LEU A 104 -23.63 -52.44 10.61
C LEU A 104 -24.12 -53.59 11.49
N ALA A 105 -23.43 -54.74 11.47
CA ALA A 105 -23.77 -55.89 12.30
C ALA A 105 -23.58 -55.59 13.81
N GLU A 106 -22.62 -54.73 14.15
CA GLU A 106 -22.35 -54.26 15.52
C GLU A 106 -23.24 -53.07 15.94
N GLY A 107 -24.22 -52.69 15.11
CA GLY A 107 -25.19 -51.65 15.42
C GLY A 107 -24.69 -50.21 15.24
N GLY A 108 -23.57 -50.02 14.54
CA GLY A 108 -22.93 -48.73 14.29
C GLY A 108 -21.51 -48.65 14.85
N VAL A 109 -20.83 -47.54 14.55
CA VAL A 109 -19.47 -47.27 15.02
C VAL A 109 -19.47 -47.00 16.52
N ASP A 110 -18.59 -47.65 17.26
CA ASP A 110 -18.44 -47.44 18.71
C ASP A 110 -17.82 -46.07 19.00
N VAL A 111 -18.47 -45.30 19.87
CA VAL A 111 -18.08 -43.93 20.25
C VAL A 111 -17.52 -43.85 21.67
N THR A 112 -17.15 -44.98 22.26
CA THR A 112 -16.44 -45.02 23.54
C THR A 112 -15.23 -44.08 23.57
N PRO A 113 -14.42 -43.96 22.49
CA PRO A 113 -13.35 -42.96 22.46
C PRO A 113 -13.83 -41.52 22.62
N LEU A 114 -14.90 -41.10 21.92
CA LEU A 114 -15.50 -39.78 22.10
C LEU A 114 -16.00 -39.56 23.53
N ARG A 115 -16.64 -40.57 24.14
CA ARG A 115 -17.07 -40.48 25.55
C ARG A 115 -15.88 -40.23 26.49
N ARG A 116 -14.76 -40.96 26.30
CA ARG A 116 -13.52 -40.74 27.09
C ARG A 116 -12.95 -39.35 26.84
N LEU A 117 -12.93 -38.90 25.58
CA LEU A 117 -12.43 -37.58 25.22
C LEU A 117 -13.24 -36.48 25.92
N ILE A 118 -14.58 -36.59 25.94
CA ILE A 118 -15.46 -35.66 26.67
C ILE A 118 -15.11 -35.67 28.15
N HIS A 119 -15.01 -36.85 28.77
CA HIS A 119 -14.70 -36.99 30.19
C HIS A 119 -13.33 -36.40 30.58
N GLU A 120 -12.30 -36.61 29.75
CA GLU A 120 -10.95 -36.04 29.97
C GLU A 120 -10.91 -34.52 29.76
N THR A 121 -11.85 -33.99 28.97
CA THR A 121 -11.83 -32.62 28.49
C THR A 121 -12.71 -31.70 29.32
N VAL A 122 -13.92 -32.12 29.66
CA VAL A 122 -14.98 -31.29 30.21
C VAL A 122 -14.90 -31.25 31.73
N ASP A 123 -14.88 -30.05 32.28
CA ASP A 123 -15.01 -29.79 33.71
C ASP A 123 -16.33 -29.06 33.94
N GLU A 124 -17.37 -29.81 34.31
CA GLU A 124 -18.72 -29.28 34.49
C GLU A 124 -18.77 -28.17 35.53
N LYS A 125 -17.95 -28.26 36.59
CA LYS A 125 -17.89 -27.25 37.64
C LYS A 125 -17.40 -25.91 37.07
N LYS A 126 -16.31 -25.92 36.28
CA LYS A 126 -15.81 -24.71 35.62
C LYS A 126 -16.84 -24.08 34.70
N ILE A 127 -17.60 -24.89 33.96
CA ILE A 127 -18.65 -24.39 33.06
C ILE A 127 -19.76 -23.70 33.86
N ARG A 128 -20.24 -24.34 34.94
CA ARG A 128 -21.28 -23.77 35.83
C ARG A 128 -20.82 -22.51 36.55
N GLU A 129 -19.55 -22.41 36.90
CA GLU A 129 -18.96 -21.25 37.60
C GLU A 129 -18.49 -20.13 36.66
N SER A 130 -18.53 -20.33 35.33
CA SER A 130 -17.98 -19.40 34.33
C SER A 130 -18.70 -18.05 34.24
N GLY A 131 -19.97 -18.00 34.66
CA GLY A 131 -20.85 -16.85 34.43
C GLY A 131 -21.33 -16.72 32.97
N ILE A 132 -20.97 -17.65 32.08
CA ILE A 132 -21.43 -17.70 30.69
C ILE A 132 -22.66 -18.60 30.61
N GLU A 133 -23.75 -18.09 30.04
CA GLU A 133 -24.95 -18.89 29.77
C GLU A 133 -24.64 -19.93 28.70
N PHE A 134 -24.74 -21.22 29.02
CA PHE A 134 -24.44 -22.29 28.07
C PHE A 134 -25.70 -23.05 27.67
N CYS A 135 -26.00 -23.05 26.37
CA CYS A 135 -27.12 -23.75 25.75
C CYS A 135 -26.62 -24.80 24.75
N MET A 136 -27.34 -25.91 24.63
CA MET A 136 -27.08 -26.91 23.60
C MET A 136 -28.37 -27.51 23.04
N THR A 137 -28.25 -28.13 21.86
CA THR A 137 -29.37 -28.87 21.26
C THR A 137 -29.03 -30.34 21.03
N THR A 138 -30.04 -31.18 21.22
CA THR A 138 -30.03 -32.61 20.87
C THR A 138 -31.43 -33.02 20.41
N PHE A 139 -31.58 -34.20 19.82
CA PHE A 139 -32.88 -34.73 19.43
C PHE A 139 -33.20 -35.99 20.24
N SER A 140 -34.27 -35.96 21.04
CA SER A 140 -34.72 -37.15 21.78
C SER A 140 -35.46 -38.08 20.81
N LEU A 141 -34.89 -39.25 20.52
CA LEU A 141 -35.57 -40.30 19.76
C LEU A 141 -36.69 -40.95 20.56
N SER A 142 -36.56 -40.99 21.89
CA SER A 142 -37.57 -41.57 22.77
C SER A 142 -38.84 -40.72 22.85
N GLU A 143 -38.71 -39.39 22.79
CA GLU A 143 -39.85 -38.45 22.82
C GLU A 143 -40.18 -37.87 21.44
N PHE A 144 -39.34 -38.17 20.44
CA PHE A 144 -39.45 -37.69 19.08
C PHE A 144 -39.55 -36.16 18.96
N ARG A 145 -38.74 -35.43 19.75
CA ARG A 145 -38.71 -33.97 19.78
C ARG A 145 -37.30 -33.40 19.92
N LYS A 146 -37.11 -32.17 19.44
CA LYS A 146 -35.93 -31.34 19.74
C LYS A 146 -35.90 -31.07 21.24
N LEU A 147 -34.72 -31.20 21.84
CA LEU A 147 -34.43 -30.72 23.18
C LEU A 147 -33.44 -29.56 23.05
N GLU A 148 -33.82 -28.44 23.63
CA GLU A 148 -32.95 -27.30 23.86
C GLU A 148 -32.72 -27.23 25.36
N LEU A 149 -31.46 -27.30 25.77
CA LEU A 149 -31.09 -27.42 27.18
C LEU A 149 -30.11 -26.30 27.52
N SER A 150 -30.43 -25.51 28.53
CA SER A 150 -29.45 -24.69 29.24
C SER A 150 -28.68 -25.55 30.22
N ILE A 151 -27.47 -25.13 30.59
CA ILE A 151 -26.71 -25.72 31.70
C ILE A 151 -27.50 -25.77 33.00
N SER A 152 -28.44 -24.83 33.20
CA SER A 152 -29.36 -24.81 34.34
C SER A 152 -30.44 -25.91 34.30
N ASP A 153 -30.80 -26.39 33.11
CA ASP A 153 -31.77 -27.47 32.90
C ASP A 153 -31.13 -28.86 33.07
N ILE A 154 -29.80 -28.94 32.98
CA ILE A 154 -29.04 -30.20 33.06
C ILE A 154 -28.72 -30.51 34.52
N PRO A 155 -29.08 -31.69 35.06
CA PRO A 155 -28.71 -32.06 36.43
C PRO A 155 -27.19 -32.14 36.62
N GLU A 156 -26.73 -31.82 37.83
CA GLU A 156 -25.30 -31.83 38.14
C GLU A 156 -24.68 -33.22 37.94
N GLY A 157 -23.52 -33.26 37.29
CA GLY A 157 -22.80 -34.49 36.94
C GLY A 157 -23.35 -35.22 35.70
N ARG A 158 -24.26 -34.58 34.94
CA ARG A 158 -24.86 -35.16 33.74
C ARG A 158 -24.46 -34.44 32.46
N LEU A 159 -23.67 -33.36 32.52
CA LEU A 159 -23.34 -32.56 31.35
C LEU A 159 -22.66 -33.37 30.24
N GLU A 160 -21.71 -34.24 30.61
CA GLU A 160 -20.98 -35.08 29.66
C GLU A 160 -21.91 -35.99 28.83
N ASP A 161 -22.97 -36.52 29.46
CA ASP A 161 -23.94 -37.38 28.78
C ASP A 161 -24.77 -36.59 27.76
N PHE A 162 -25.17 -35.35 28.08
CA PHE A 162 -25.89 -34.50 27.14
C PHE A 162 -24.99 -33.96 26.02
N LEU A 163 -23.72 -33.69 26.32
CA LEU A 163 -22.72 -33.35 25.30
C LEU A 163 -22.51 -34.52 24.32
N LEU A 164 -22.38 -35.75 24.83
CA LEU A 164 -22.32 -36.94 24.00
C LEU A 164 -23.62 -37.13 23.19
N ALA A 165 -24.77 -36.92 23.82
CA ALA A 165 -26.07 -36.98 23.17
C ALA A 165 -26.19 -36.01 21.99
N SER A 166 -25.65 -34.79 22.14
CA SER A 166 -25.64 -33.76 21.11
C SER A 166 -24.80 -34.12 19.88
N ALA A 167 -23.86 -35.07 20.01
CA ALA A 167 -22.88 -35.47 18.99
C ALA A 167 -23.11 -36.91 18.45
N TYR A 168 -24.26 -37.54 18.73
CA TYR A 168 -24.60 -38.86 18.18
C TYR A 168 -24.97 -38.78 16.69
N LEU A 169 -23.95 -38.80 15.82
CA LEU A 169 -24.11 -38.81 14.37
C LEU A 169 -24.83 -40.06 13.86
N ILE A 170 -25.51 -39.92 12.72
CA ILE A 170 -26.12 -41.05 12.01
C ILE A 170 -25.02 -42.05 11.61
N GLY A 171 -25.13 -43.28 12.10
CA GLY A 171 -24.15 -44.35 11.90
C GLY A 171 -23.33 -44.70 13.15
N PHE A 172 -23.40 -43.88 14.21
CA PHE A 172 -22.82 -44.22 15.51
C PHE A 172 -23.72 -45.19 16.27
N ARG A 173 -23.11 -46.06 17.07
CA ARG A 173 -23.82 -47.00 17.93
C ARG A 173 -24.62 -46.22 18.99
N ASN A 174 -25.93 -46.24 18.86
CA ASN A 174 -26.84 -45.42 19.67
C ASN A 174 -27.22 -46.15 20.98
N GLU A 175 -26.45 -45.89 22.03
CA GLU A 175 -26.70 -46.44 23.37
C GLU A 175 -27.78 -45.65 24.11
N LYS A 176 -28.43 -46.30 25.09
CA LYS A 176 -29.40 -45.62 25.93
C LYS A 176 -28.67 -44.81 27.01
N LEU A 177 -28.86 -43.50 27.01
CA LEU A 177 -28.47 -42.61 28.11
C LEU A 177 -29.70 -42.46 29.02
N GLU A 178 -29.60 -42.94 30.26
CA GLU A 178 -30.72 -43.00 31.23
C GLU A 178 -31.98 -43.67 30.67
N GLY A 179 -31.80 -44.73 29.89
CA GLY A 179 -32.92 -45.46 29.28
C GLY A 179 -33.53 -44.79 28.05
N ARG A 180 -33.13 -43.56 27.71
CA ARG A 180 -33.57 -42.80 26.52
C ARG A 180 -32.52 -42.84 25.42
N ARG A 181 -32.96 -42.67 24.17
CA ARG A 181 -32.07 -42.56 23.00
C ARG A 181 -32.11 -41.15 22.45
N TYR A 182 -30.95 -40.68 22.01
CA TYR A 182 -30.74 -39.33 21.50
C TYR A 182 -30.02 -39.38 20.16
N LEU A 183 -30.15 -38.33 19.36
CA LEU A 183 -29.39 -38.10 18.14
C LEU A 183 -28.80 -36.69 18.14
N ASP A 184 -27.84 -36.51 17.25
CA ASP A 184 -27.25 -35.21 16.94
C ASP A 184 -28.32 -34.12 16.77
N GLY A 185 -28.12 -32.98 17.45
CA GLY A 185 -29.07 -31.86 17.43
C GLY A 185 -29.25 -31.25 16.03
N GLY A 186 -28.27 -31.43 15.14
CA GLY A 186 -28.29 -30.92 13.77
C GLY A 186 -29.44 -31.47 12.93
N LEU A 187 -30.04 -32.61 13.33
CA LEU A 187 -31.23 -33.15 12.69
C LEU A 187 -32.46 -32.24 12.83
N ALA A 188 -32.51 -31.45 13.91
CA ALA A 188 -33.59 -30.49 14.17
C ALA A 188 -33.13 -29.03 14.06
N ASP A 189 -31.95 -28.71 14.57
CA ASP A 189 -31.43 -27.35 14.63
C ASP A 189 -29.89 -27.33 14.67
N ASN A 190 -29.29 -27.16 13.50
CA ASN A 190 -27.84 -27.13 13.34
C ASN A 190 -27.23 -25.78 13.72
N VAL A 191 -28.01 -24.70 13.78
CA VAL A 191 -27.52 -23.34 14.05
C VAL A 191 -28.41 -22.75 15.16
N PRO A 192 -28.12 -23.08 16.42
CA PRO A 192 -29.06 -22.85 17.53
C PRO A 192 -29.08 -21.38 17.97
N VAL A 193 -29.61 -20.50 17.13
CA VAL A 193 -29.78 -19.06 17.40
C VAL A 193 -30.95 -18.81 18.35
N ALA A 194 -32.05 -19.57 18.20
CA ALA A 194 -33.28 -19.37 18.97
C ALA A 194 -33.05 -19.41 20.50
N PRO A 195 -32.27 -20.36 21.07
CA PRO A 195 -31.99 -20.38 22.50
C PRO A 195 -31.44 -19.08 23.08
N LEU A 196 -30.62 -18.34 22.32
CA LEU A 196 -30.06 -17.06 22.78
C LEU A 196 -31.05 -15.91 22.57
N VAL A 197 -31.72 -15.85 21.41
CA VAL A 197 -32.70 -14.80 21.12
C VAL A 197 -33.87 -14.85 22.12
N GLU A 198 -34.37 -16.05 22.44
CA GLU A 198 -35.45 -16.23 23.41
C GLU A 198 -35.06 -15.84 24.84
N ARG A 199 -33.75 -15.84 25.15
CA ARG A 199 -33.19 -15.38 26.41
C ARG A 199 -32.83 -13.89 26.41
N GLY A 200 -33.13 -13.18 25.34
CA GLY A 200 -32.97 -11.72 25.25
C GLY A 200 -31.59 -11.24 24.78
N TYR A 201 -30.72 -12.13 24.30
CA TYR A 201 -29.46 -11.73 23.67
C TYR A 201 -29.73 -11.10 22.30
N LYS A 202 -29.17 -9.91 22.07
CA LYS A 202 -29.42 -9.08 20.89
C LYS A 202 -28.23 -9.03 19.94
N ASP A 203 -27.03 -8.94 20.48
CA ASP A 203 -25.79 -8.94 19.70
C ASP A 203 -25.23 -10.37 19.64
N ILE A 204 -25.36 -11.02 18.48
CA ILE A 204 -25.02 -12.45 18.31
C ILE A 204 -23.93 -12.62 17.26
N ILE A 205 -22.91 -13.41 17.59
CA ILE A 205 -21.87 -13.84 16.66
C ILE A 205 -22.12 -15.31 16.30
N GLU A 206 -22.42 -15.59 15.03
CA GLU A 206 -22.49 -16.94 14.49
C GLU A 206 -21.12 -17.35 13.95
N ILE A 207 -20.52 -18.42 14.50
CA ILE A 207 -19.39 -19.08 13.85
C ILE A 207 -19.89 -20.30 13.10
N ARG A 208 -19.88 -20.20 11.77
CA ARG A 208 -20.44 -21.17 10.83
C ARG A 208 -19.36 -22.07 10.26
N ILE A 209 -19.61 -23.38 10.25
CA ILE A 209 -18.81 -24.40 9.55
C ILE A 209 -19.63 -25.16 8.49
N TYR A 210 -20.91 -24.79 8.35
CA TYR A 210 -21.86 -25.29 7.33
C TYR A 210 -21.92 -26.83 7.32
N GLY A 211 -22.08 -27.42 8.51
CA GLY A 211 -22.36 -28.84 8.64
C GLY A 211 -23.75 -29.23 8.12
N PRO A 212 -23.98 -30.52 7.81
CA PRO A 212 -25.28 -30.99 7.37
C PRO A 212 -26.29 -30.95 8.52
N GLY A 213 -27.48 -30.44 8.25
CA GLY A 213 -28.55 -30.38 9.24
C GLY A 213 -29.68 -29.44 8.83
N ARG A 214 -30.67 -29.28 9.71
CA ARG A 214 -31.75 -28.31 9.54
C ARG A 214 -31.33 -26.94 10.10
N GLU A 215 -31.70 -25.87 9.40
CA GLU A 215 -31.48 -24.49 9.84
C GLU A 215 -32.84 -23.78 9.95
N PRO A 216 -33.52 -23.87 11.10
CA PRO A 216 -34.80 -23.19 11.32
C PRO A 216 -34.64 -21.67 11.20
N ARG A 217 -35.65 -20.98 10.65
CA ARG A 217 -35.67 -19.52 10.65
C ARG A 217 -36.04 -19.00 12.03
N VAL A 218 -35.21 -18.12 12.58
CA VAL A 218 -35.46 -17.44 13.84
C VAL A 218 -35.95 -16.02 13.56
N LYS A 219 -37.03 -15.60 14.23
CA LYS A 219 -37.52 -14.22 14.14
C LYS A 219 -36.71 -13.36 15.11
N LEU A 220 -35.95 -12.41 14.56
CA LEU A 220 -35.11 -11.52 15.35
C LEU A 220 -35.90 -10.30 15.85
N PRO A 221 -35.62 -9.80 17.06
CA PRO A 221 -36.01 -8.46 17.49
C PRO A 221 -35.51 -7.38 16.52
N GLU A 222 -36.20 -6.23 16.44
CA GLU A 222 -35.81 -5.14 15.53
C GLU A 222 -34.44 -4.55 15.85
N ASP A 223 -34.00 -4.65 17.10
CA ASP A 223 -32.73 -4.14 17.61
C ASP A 223 -31.66 -5.23 17.80
N ALA A 224 -31.88 -6.44 17.26
CA ALA A 224 -30.90 -7.51 17.29
C ALA A 224 -29.97 -7.48 16.07
N GLU A 225 -28.68 -7.69 16.30
CA GLU A 225 -27.64 -7.71 15.28
C GLU A 225 -26.97 -9.08 15.24
N ILE A 226 -26.85 -9.66 14.04
CA ILE A 226 -26.12 -10.91 13.82
C ILE A 226 -24.86 -10.65 13.00
N TYR A 227 -23.72 -10.97 13.60
CA TYR A 227 -22.41 -10.99 12.98
C TYR A 227 -22.09 -12.43 12.58
N ARG A 228 -21.55 -12.65 11.38
CA ARG A 228 -21.26 -14.00 10.89
C ARG A 228 -19.79 -14.17 10.54
N ILE A 229 -19.17 -15.18 11.15
CA ILE A 229 -17.84 -15.68 10.80
C ILE A 229 -18.06 -17.01 10.08
N GLY A 230 -17.68 -17.11 8.82
CA GLY A 230 -17.86 -18.34 8.05
C GLY A 230 -16.81 -18.52 6.96
N PRO A 231 -16.45 -19.77 6.63
CA PRO A 231 -15.37 -20.07 5.71
C PRO A 231 -15.74 -19.71 4.27
N ARG A 232 -14.80 -19.09 3.56
CA ARG A 232 -14.86 -18.91 2.10
C ARG A 232 -14.18 -20.03 1.32
N VAL A 233 -13.64 -21.02 2.03
CA VAL A 233 -12.97 -22.21 1.48
C VAL A 233 -13.55 -23.50 2.07
N ARG A 234 -13.38 -24.63 1.39
CA ARG A 234 -13.84 -25.92 1.91
C ARG A 234 -12.97 -26.38 3.09
N LEU A 235 -13.60 -26.70 4.22
CA LEU A 235 -12.94 -27.16 5.45
C LEU A 235 -12.64 -28.67 5.48
N GLY A 236 -13.05 -29.43 4.45
CA GLY A 236 -12.94 -30.89 4.41
C GLY A 236 -14.24 -31.62 4.78
N SER A 237 -14.16 -32.93 4.98
CA SER A 237 -15.31 -33.74 5.41
C SER A 237 -15.62 -33.55 6.90
N ILE A 238 -16.87 -33.77 7.30
CA ILE A 238 -17.27 -33.73 8.72
C ILE A 238 -16.75 -34.92 9.53
N LEU A 239 -16.22 -35.95 8.85
CA LEU A 239 -15.64 -37.14 9.48
C LEU A 239 -14.11 -37.24 9.31
N GLU A 240 -13.46 -36.24 8.69
CA GLU A 240 -12.02 -36.23 8.43
C GLU A 240 -11.26 -35.70 9.66
N PHE A 241 -11.16 -36.54 10.69
CA PHE A 241 -10.46 -36.22 11.93
C PHE A 241 -8.94 -36.39 11.76
N ASP A 242 -8.29 -35.35 11.24
CA ASP A 242 -6.84 -35.28 11.05
C ASP A 242 -6.27 -34.02 11.72
N GLY A 243 -5.19 -34.18 12.48
CA GLY A 243 -4.53 -33.08 13.18
C GLY A 243 -3.92 -32.03 12.23
N ARG A 244 -3.44 -32.41 11.04
CA ARG A 244 -2.91 -31.43 10.06
C ARG A 244 -4.04 -30.56 9.51
N ARG A 245 -5.14 -31.16 9.08
CA ARG A 245 -6.36 -30.48 8.64
C ARG A 245 -6.94 -29.61 9.75
N SER A 246 -6.97 -30.11 10.99
CA SER A 246 -7.47 -29.36 12.15
C SER A 246 -6.64 -28.09 12.41
N ARG A 247 -5.30 -28.18 12.37
CA ARG A 247 -4.43 -27.00 12.45
C ARG A 247 -4.69 -25.99 11.32
N GLN A 248 -4.90 -26.49 10.10
CA GLN A 248 -5.25 -25.63 8.97
C GLN A 248 -6.61 -24.94 9.20
N ASN A 249 -7.64 -25.67 9.62
CA ASN A 249 -8.98 -25.13 9.86
C ASN A 249 -8.98 -24.11 11.01
N MET A 250 -8.22 -24.35 12.09
CA MET A 250 -7.99 -23.33 13.13
C MET A 250 -7.34 -22.07 12.54
N LYS A 251 -6.33 -22.20 11.69
CA LYS A 251 -5.70 -21.04 11.02
C LYS A 251 -6.74 -20.28 10.18
N ILE A 252 -7.56 -20.96 9.38
CA ILE A 252 -8.59 -20.32 8.55
C ILE A 252 -9.62 -19.60 9.43
N GLY A 253 -10.13 -20.26 10.48
CA GLY A 253 -11.10 -19.66 11.40
C GLY A 253 -10.58 -18.41 12.10
N TYR A 254 -9.29 -18.43 12.50
CA TYR A 254 -8.62 -17.27 13.07
C TYR A 254 -8.64 -16.06 12.14
N TYR A 255 -8.23 -16.23 10.89
CA TYR A 255 -8.18 -15.11 9.96
C TYR A 255 -9.57 -14.70 9.44
N ASP A 256 -10.51 -15.63 9.27
CA ASP A 256 -11.90 -15.28 8.92
C ASP A 256 -12.60 -14.49 10.03
N ALA A 257 -12.32 -14.79 11.29
CA ALA A 257 -12.77 -13.96 12.40
C ALA A 257 -12.15 -12.56 12.35
N LYS A 258 -10.83 -12.46 12.09
CA LYS A 258 -10.18 -11.16 11.85
C LYS A 258 -10.79 -10.40 10.67
N ARG A 259 -11.19 -11.10 9.60
CA ARG A 259 -11.90 -10.49 8.46
C ARG A 259 -13.15 -9.75 8.93
N MET A 260 -13.99 -10.42 9.71
CA MET A 260 -15.21 -9.83 10.26
C MET A 260 -14.89 -8.66 11.19
N LEU A 261 -13.91 -8.82 12.08
CA LEU A 261 -13.54 -7.81 13.08
C LEU A 261 -12.93 -6.54 12.48
N TYR A 262 -12.19 -6.63 11.38
CA TYR A 262 -11.42 -5.51 10.81
C TYR A 262 -11.85 -5.08 9.41
N GLY A 263 -12.88 -5.72 8.82
CA GLY A 263 -13.37 -5.38 7.47
C GLY A 263 -12.40 -5.75 6.36
N LEU A 264 -11.65 -6.85 6.51
CA LEU A 264 -10.65 -7.27 5.53
C LEU A 264 -11.32 -7.85 4.27
N GLU A 265 -10.66 -7.68 3.13
CA GLU A 265 -11.09 -8.24 1.85
C GLU A 265 -10.37 -9.55 1.51
N GLY A 266 -10.70 -10.15 0.37
CA GLY A 266 -10.08 -11.37 -0.16
C GLY A 266 -10.64 -12.68 0.42
N ILE A 267 -10.12 -13.82 -0.06
CA ILE A 267 -10.63 -15.17 0.23
C ILE A 267 -9.65 -15.95 1.11
N ILE A 268 -8.40 -16.07 0.68
CA ILE A 268 -7.29 -16.77 1.35
C ILE A 268 -6.09 -15.86 1.64
N TYR A 269 -6.10 -14.65 1.07
CA TYR A 269 -5.28 -13.51 1.48
C TYR A 269 -6.22 -12.49 2.14
N TYR A 270 -5.87 -12.02 3.34
CA TYR A 270 -6.73 -11.14 4.11
C TYR A 270 -6.24 -9.71 3.90
N ILE A 271 -6.91 -8.97 3.02
CA ILE A 271 -6.37 -7.73 2.46
C ILE A 271 -6.91 -6.53 3.27
N ASP A 272 -6.02 -5.81 3.94
CA ASP A 272 -6.30 -4.49 4.51
C ASP A 272 -6.20 -3.45 3.39
N GLN A 273 -7.33 -2.91 2.96
CA GLN A 273 -7.41 -1.97 1.85
C GLN A 273 -7.81 -0.59 2.35
N GLU A 274 -6.95 0.40 2.10
CA GLU A 274 -7.16 1.79 2.52
C GLU A 274 -7.53 2.72 1.34
N TYR A 275 -7.57 2.17 0.14
CA TYR A 275 -7.78 2.91 -1.09
C TYR A 275 -9.26 3.17 -1.39
N SER A 276 -9.56 4.33 -1.98
CA SER A 276 -10.90 4.66 -2.46
C SER A 276 -11.24 3.90 -3.74
N ASP A 277 -12.53 3.75 -4.05
CA ASP A 277 -12.97 3.14 -5.31
C ASP A 277 -12.37 3.89 -6.52
N GLU A 278 -12.28 5.22 -6.47
CA GLU A 278 -11.61 6.06 -7.48
C GLU A 278 -10.14 5.70 -7.72
N TRP A 279 -9.42 5.19 -6.70
CA TRP A 279 -8.05 4.72 -6.87
C TRP A 279 -7.99 3.44 -7.71
N TYR A 280 -8.96 2.52 -7.51
CA TYR A 280 -9.09 1.29 -8.28
C TYR A 280 -9.58 1.58 -9.70
N GLU A 281 -10.59 2.44 -9.85
CA GLU A 281 -11.06 2.91 -11.16
C GLU A 281 -9.94 3.57 -11.95
N ARG A 282 -9.15 4.42 -11.30
CA ARG A 282 -7.97 5.00 -11.94
C ARG A 282 -7.02 3.93 -12.41
N ARG A 283 -6.74 2.88 -11.62
CA ARG A 283 -5.84 1.76 -12.00
C ARG A 283 -6.35 0.90 -13.14
N MET A 284 -7.64 0.65 -13.14
CA MET A 284 -8.30 -0.21 -14.12
C MET A 284 -8.75 0.57 -15.37
N ARG A 285 -8.51 1.89 -15.44
CA ARG A 285 -8.97 2.79 -16.52
C ARG A 285 -8.51 2.36 -17.92
N ASP A 286 -7.27 1.89 -18.04
CA ASP A 286 -6.67 1.52 -19.33
C ASP A 286 -6.95 0.05 -19.70
N VAL A 287 -7.57 -0.71 -18.79
CA VAL A 287 -8.05 -2.07 -19.07
C VAL A 287 -9.39 -1.94 -19.76
N SER A 288 -9.52 -2.48 -20.97
CA SER A 288 -10.77 -2.40 -21.71
C SER A 288 -11.90 -3.16 -21.00
N GLU A 289 -13.15 -2.74 -21.20
CA GLU A 289 -14.32 -3.43 -20.62
C GLU A 289 -14.41 -4.90 -21.07
N LEU A 290 -13.89 -5.24 -22.25
CA LEU A 290 -13.80 -6.62 -22.73
C LEU A 290 -12.80 -7.45 -21.90
N GLU A 291 -11.62 -6.89 -21.62
CA GLU A 291 -10.61 -7.54 -20.77
C GLU A 291 -11.09 -7.67 -19.32
N LYS A 292 -11.75 -6.65 -18.78
CA LYS A 292 -12.38 -6.71 -17.45
C LYS A 292 -13.40 -7.84 -17.38
N ALA A 293 -14.24 -7.99 -18.40
CA ALA A 293 -15.21 -9.08 -18.49
C ALA A 293 -14.53 -10.46 -18.59
N GLU A 294 -13.43 -10.57 -19.32
CA GLU A 294 -12.65 -11.80 -19.40
C GLU A 294 -11.99 -12.16 -18.05
N LEU A 295 -11.40 -11.19 -17.36
CA LEU A 295 -10.83 -11.36 -16.02
C LEU A 295 -11.91 -11.82 -15.03
N ALA A 296 -13.06 -11.15 -15.01
CA ALA A 296 -14.18 -11.50 -14.16
C ALA A 296 -14.69 -12.92 -14.45
N PHE A 297 -14.79 -13.31 -15.72
CA PHE A 297 -15.20 -14.65 -16.12
C PHE A 297 -14.19 -15.72 -15.66
N ARG A 298 -12.90 -15.51 -15.93
CA ARG A 298 -11.82 -16.44 -15.54
C ARG A 298 -11.74 -16.63 -14.03
N LEU A 299 -11.91 -15.55 -13.28
CA LEU A 299 -11.85 -15.54 -11.82
C LEU A 299 -13.19 -15.86 -11.14
N LYS A 300 -14.24 -16.11 -11.93
CA LYS A 300 -15.61 -16.44 -11.46
C LYS A 300 -16.19 -15.37 -10.54
N ILE A 301 -15.95 -14.11 -10.85
CA ILE A 301 -16.52 -12.95 -10.16
C ILE A 301 -18.00 -12.81 -10.58
N ALA A 302 -18.87 -12.46 -9.64
CA ALA A 302 -20.30 -12.28 -9.92
C ALA A 302 -20.56 -11.11 -10.90
N PRO A 303 -21.63 -11.14 -11.70
CA PRO A 303 -22.02 -10.01 -12.54
C PRO A 303 -22.30 -8.74 -11.73
N GLY A 304 -22.03 -7.57 -12.31
CA GLY A 304 -22.15 -6.28 -11.61
C GLY A 304 -20.92 -5.92 -10.78
N TYR A 305 -19.76 -6.49 -11.13
CA TYR A 305 -18.48 -6.23 -10.47
C TYR A 305 -18.03 -4.78 -10.61
N THR A 306 -17.25 -4.34 -9.63
CA THR A 306 -16.52 -3.07 -9.61
C THR A 306 -15.06 -3.27 -10.03
N ASP A 307 -14.40 -2.17 -10.41
CA ASP A 307 -12.96 -2.19 -10.72
C ASP A 307 -12.12 -2.64 -9.51
N LYS A 308 -12.54 -2.28 -8.29
CA LYS A 308 -11.95 -2.77 -7.04
C LYS A 308 -12.05 -4.28 -6.91
N GLU A 309 -13.22 -4.87 -7.13
CA GLU A 309 -13.43 -6.32 -7.01
C GLU A 309 -12.61 -7.09 -8.04
N ILE A 310 -12.54 -6.61 -9.29
CA ILE A 310 -11.66 -7.22 -10.29
C ILE A 310 -10.21 -7.12 -9.85
N TYR A 311 -9.75 -5.93 -9.48
CA TYR A 311 -8.36 -5.69 -9.12
C TYR A 311 -7.91 -6.58 -7.97
N LEU A 312 -8.67 -6.61 -6.87
CA LEU A 312 -8.35 -7.42 -5.70
C LEU A 312 -8.39 -8.93 -6.02
N ALA A 313 -9.35 -9.37 -6.85
CA ALA A 313 -9.41 -10.77 -7.28
C ALA A 313 -8.22 -11.17 -8.15
N VAL A 314 -7.78 -10.30 -9.06
CA VAL A 314 -6.59 -10.52 -9.90
C VAL A 314 -5.32 -10.54 -9.04
N LEU A 315 -5.19 -9.62 -8.09
CA LEU A 315 -4.06 -9.57 -7.15
C LEU A 315 -3.99 -10.87 -6.31
N GLU A 316 -5.10 -11.29 -5.73
CA GLU A 316 -5.20 -12.52 -4.95
C GLU A 316 -4.91 -13.77 -5.80
N ALA A 317 -5.43 -13.84 -7.03
CA ALA A 317 -5.17 -14.94 -7.94
C ALA A 317 -3.69 -15.01 -8.34
N SER A 318 -3.06 -13.86 -8.58
CA SER A 318 -1.64 -13.73 -8.91
C SER A 318 -0.77 -14.15 -7.73
N ALA A 319 -1.06 -13.66 -6.52
CA ALA A 319 -0.38 -14.06 -5.28
C ALA A 319 -0.45 -15.57 -5.05
N LYS A 320 -1.61 -16.19 -5.31
CA LYS A 320 -1.80 -17.63 -5.19
C LYS A 320 -0.93 -18.42 -6.15
N GLN A 321 -0.88 -18.01 -7.42
CA GLN A 321 -0.11 -18.70 -8.44
C GLN A 321 1.40 -18.54 -8.22
N LEU A 322 1.83 -17.38 -7.75
CA LEU A 322 3.22 -17.04 -7.43
C LEU A 322 3.66 -17.50 -6.03
N GLN A 323 2.82 -18.30 -5.37
CA GLN A 323 3.11 -18.95 -4.08
C GLN A 323 3.42 -17.98 -2.93
N VAL A 324 2.83 -16.78 -2.95
CA VAL A 324 2.86 -15.88 -1.79
C VAL A 324 2.17 -16.57 -0.60
N PRO A 325 2.70 -16.47 0.64
CA PRO A 325 2.14 -17.17 1.79
C PRO A 325 0.64 -16.87 2.03
N LYS A 326 -0.14 -17.93 2.25
CA LYS A 326 -1.60 -17.85 2.46
C LYS A 326 -1.97 -17.73 3.93
N TYR A 327 -3.16 -17.21 4.18
CA TYR A 327 -3.71 -17.00 5.52
C TYR A 327 -2.79 -16.12 6.35
N CYS A 328 -2.56 -14.92 5.82
CA CYS A 328 -1.84 -13.80 6.42
C CYS A 328 -2.62 -12.52 6.08
N ILE A 329 -2.42 -11.48 6.89
CA ILE A 329 -2.95 -10.14 6.59
C ILE A 329 -1.88 -9.39 5.80
N TYR A 330 -2.32 -8.72 4.72
CA TYR A 330 -1.46 -7.89 3.88
C TYR A 330 -2.17 -6.57 3.61
N THR A 331 -1.42 -5.47 3.53
CA THR A 331 -1.93 -4.30 2.83
C THR A 331 -1.97 -4.57 1.31
N VAL A 332 -2.74 -3.78 0.57
CA VAL A 332 -2.75 -3.84 -0.90
C VAL A 332 -1.33 -3.69 -1.45
N ASP A 333 -0.52 -2.78 -0.94
CA ASP A 333 0.83 -2.53 -1.44
C ASP A 333 1.83 -3.63 -1.07
N GLU A 334 1.75 -4.18 0.14
CA GLU A 334 2.58 -5.32 0.54
C GLU A 334 2.34 -6.52 -0.37
N LEU A 335 1.06 -6.84 -0.65
CA LEU A 335 0.71 -7.96 -1.50
C LEU A 335 1.12 -7.71 -2.95
N ARG A 336 0.92 -6.49 -3.47
CA ARG A 336 1.37 -6.07 -4.82
C ARG A 336 2.87 -6.23 -4.98
N LYS A 337 3.64 -5.71 -4.03
CA LYS A 337 5.11 -5.79 -4.04
C LYS A 337 5.60 -7.24 -4.07
N LEU A 338 5.06 -8.09 -3.19
CA LEU A 338 5.41 -9.51 -3.16
C LEU A 338 5.05 -10.24 -4.46
N VAL A 339 3.91 -9.90 -5.07
CA VAL A 339 3.51 -10.43 -6.38
C VAL A 339 4.51 -10.01 -7.46
N GLN A 340 4.89 -8.74 -7.49
CA GLN A 340 5.83 -8.22 -8.49
C GLN A 340 7.22 -8.85 -8.35
N GLU A 341 7.79 -8.88 -7.13
CA GLU A 341 9.09 -9.50 -6.85
C GLU A 341 9.11 -10.98 -7.27
N ARG A 342 8.03 -11.72 -6.98
CA ARG A 342 7.92 -13.13 -7.36
C ARG A 342 7.74 -13.31 -8.85
N TYR A 343 6.99 -12.43 -9.51
CA TYR A 343 6.82 -12.46 -10.95
C TYR A 343 8.16 -12.25 -11.66
N GLU A 344 8.96 -11.27 -11.27
CA GLU A 344 10.27 -10.98 -11.88
C GLU A 344 11.24 -12.16 -11.79
N ILE A 345 11.21 -12.91 -10.68
CA ILE A 345 12.03 -14.11 -10.49
C ILE A 345 11.54 -15.27 -11.38
N LEU A 346 10.24 -15.37 -11.62
CA LEU A 346 9.61 -16.58 -12.18
C LEU A 346 9.20 -16.45 -13.65
N ALA A 347 9.06 -15.23 -14.18
CA ALA A 347 8.51 -14.95 -15.51
C ALA A 347 9.26 -15.67 -16.63
N ASP A 348 10.58 -15.80 -16.52
CA ASP A 348 11.40 -16.49 -17.53
C ASP A 348 11.42 -18.02 -17.38
N SER A 349 10.87 -18.54 -16.27
CA SER A 349 11.01 -19.95 -15.87
C SER A 349 9.72 -20.77 -15.93
N LEU A 350 8.56 -20.11 -16.00
CA LEU A 350 7.24 -20.74 -15.92
C LEU A 350 6.28 -20.14 -16.94
N GLU A 351 5.49 -20.99 -17.61
CA GLU A 351 4.29 -20.53 -18.33
C GLU A 351 3.25 -20.04 -17.31
N LEU A 352 3.23 -18.72 -17.08
CA LEU A 352 2.26 -18.08 -16.19
C LEU A 352 0.93 -17.85 -16.91
N PRO A 353 -0.22 -17.96 -16.23
CA PRO A 353 -1.52 -17.62 -16.81
C PRO A 353 -1.57 -16.18 -17.32
N GLY A 354 -2.24 -15.96 -18.45
CA GLY A 354 -2.34 -14.64 -19.10
C GLY A 354 -2.80 -13.50 -18.20
N PHE A 355 -3.70 -13.74 -17.24
CA PHE A 355 -4.16 -12.69 -16.32
C PHE A 355 -3.06 -12.18 -15.38
N ILE A 356 -2.00 -12.96 -15.13
CA ILE A 356 -0.85 -12.52 -14.34
C ILE A 356 -0.01 -11.55 -15.16
N HIS A 357 0.18 -11.82 -16.45
CA HIS A 357 0.79 -10.85 -17.36
C HIS A 357 -0.05 -9.59 -17.41
N THR A 358 -1.37 -9.69 -17.56
CA THR A 358 -2.28 -8.53 -17.51
C THR A 358 -2.17 -7.76 -16.19
N PHE A 359 -2.10 -8.44 -15.04
CA PHE A 359 -1.86 -7.79 -13.76
C PHE A 359 -0.52 -7.05 -13.76
N THR A 360 0.55 -7.75 -14.10
CA THR A 360 1.88 -7.16 -14.16
C THR A 360 1.94 -6.03 -15.18
N ASP A 361 1.19 -6.09 -16.28
CA ASP A 361 1.09 -5.03 -17.29
C ASP A 361 0.25 -3.85 -16.78
N ILE A 362 -0.82 -4.06 -16.01
CA ILE A 362 -1.53 -2.99 -15.29
C ILE A 362 -0.56 -2.27 -14.35
N GLU A 363 0.33 -3.03 -13.70
CA GLU A 363 1.34 -2.51 -12.78
C GLU A 363 2.58 -1.93 -13.50
N ARG A 364 2.97 -2.47 -14.68
CA ARG A 364 4.17 -2.11 -15.48
C ARG A 364 3.91 -1.07 -16.56
N ASN A 365 2.77 -1.09 -17.24
CA ASN A 365 2.34 0.03 -18.10
C ASN A 365 2.06 1.29 -17.26
N ARG A 366 2.14 1.17 -15.94
CA ARG A 366 2.19 2.27 -14.97
C ARG A 366 3.45 2.28 -14.11
N ALA A 367 4.44 1.46 -14.42
CA ALA A 367 5.82 1.82 -14.12
C ALA A 367 6.09 3.04 -14.98
N MET A 368 6.36 4.16 -14.34
CA MET A 368 6.54 5.45 -15.00
C MET A 368 7.51 5.31 -16.18
N ASN A 369 7.00 5.44 -17.42
CA ASN A 369 7.81 5.27 -18.63
C ASN A 369 8.08 6.63 -19.26
N LEU A 370 9.27 7.16 -19.00
CA LEU A 370 9.75 8.42 -19.59
C LEU A 370 10.73 8.18 -20.74
N LYS A 371 10.89 6.94 -21.21
CA LYS A 371 11.85 6.60 -22.26
C LYS A 371 11.57 7.40 -23.54
N GLY A 372 12.62 8.00 -24.08
CA GLY A 372 12.53 8.82 -25.30
C GLY A 372 11.92 10.20 -25.09
N ARG A 373 11.44 10.54 -23.89
CA ARG A 373 10.90 11.87 -23.59
C ARG A 373 12.03 12.90 -23.48
N ASN A 374 11.76 14.10 -23.98
CA ASN A 374 12.57 15.28 -23.72
C ASN A 374 12.21 15.86 -22.34
N PHE A 375 13.16 16.53 -21.69
CA PHE A 375 12.97 17.19 -20.39
C PHE A 375 13.19 18.70 -20.55
N LEU A 376 12.20 19.41 -21.08
CA LEU A 376 12.33 20.82 -21.51
C LEU A 376 11.79 21.82 -20.48
N THR A 377 10.62 21.52 -19.91
CA THR A 377 10.01 22.28 -18.81
C THR A 377 9.14 21.36 -17.96
N LEU A 378 8.96 21.66 -16.67
CA LEU A 378 8.10 20.86 -15.79
C LEU A 378 6.60 20.99 -16.13
N LYS A 379 6.22 21.93 -17.00
CA LYS A 379 4.86 21.99 -17.54
C LYS A 379 4.49 20.71 -18.30
N ASP A 380 5.47 20.10 -18.96
CA ASP A 380 5.33 18.92 -19.81
C ASP A 380 5.17 17.62 -19.01
N PHE A 381 5.24 17.69 -17.69
CA PHE A 381 5.21 16.53 -16.80
C PHE A 381 4.02 16.59 -15.83
N THR A 382 3.41 15.44 -15.54
CA THR A 382 2.37 15.34 -14.51
C THR A 382 2.99 15.41 -13.11
N PRO A 383 2.22 15.76 -12.06
CA PRO A 383 2.71 15.71 -10.68
C PRO A 383 3.32 14.34 -10.30
N GLU A 384 2.74 13.24 -10.80
CA GLU A 384 3.23 11.89 -10.57
C GLU A 384 4.56 11.63 -11.29
N GLU A 385 4.71 12.07 -12.54
CA GLU A 385 5.98 11.97 -13.28
C GLU A 385 7.10 12.75 -12.58
N ILE A 386 6.80 13.95 -12.07
CA ILE A 386 7.76 14.76 -11.32
C ILE A 386 8.13 14.05 -10.01
N THR A 387 7.14 13.56 -9.26
CA THR A 387 7.36 12.83 -8.01
C THR A 387 8.23 11.60 -8.24
N TYR A 388 7.97 10.83 -9.30
CA TYR A 388 8.77 9.69 -9.71
C TYR A 388 10.25 10.06 -9.96
N LEU A 389 10.52 11.17 -10.66
CA LEU A 389 11.89 11.63 -10.90
C LEU A 389 12.61 11.99 -9.59
N ILE A 390 11.90 12.58 -8.62
CA ILE A 390 12.46 12.91 -7.30
C ILE A 390 12.73 11.62 -6.49
N ASP A 391 11.83 10.64 -6.55
CA ASP A 391 12.01 9.32 -5.90
C ASP A 391 13.19 8.55 -6.49
N LEU A 392 13.29 8.50 -7.82
CA LEU A 392 14.41 7.89 -8.51
C LEU A 392 15.74 8.60 -8.15
N ALA A 393 15.72 9.93 -8.03
CA ALA A 393 16.91 10.67 -7.61
C ALA A 393 17.35 10.32 -6.18
N ALA A 394 16.40 10.18 -5.26
CA ALA A 394 16.68 9.80 -3.87
C ALA A 394 17.30 8.38 -3.79
N ASP A 395 16.73 7.41 -4.51
CA ASP A 395 17.28 6.05 -4.62
C ASP A 395 18.70 6.05 -5.19
N LEU A 396 18.93 6.79 -6.27
CA LEU A 396 20.25 6.89 -6.90
C LEU A 396 21.27 7.61 -6.01
N LYS A 397 20.83 8.55 -5.18
CA LYS A 397 21.65 9.20 -4.14
C LYS A 397 22.06 8.19 -3.06
N GLU A 398 21.11 7.42 -2.55
CA GLU A 398 21.36 6.39 -1.54
C GLU A 398 22.30 5.30 -2.07
N LYS A 399 22.08 4.80 -3.29
CA LYS A 399 22.96 3.81 -3.94
C LYS A 399 24.40 4.31 -4.05
N LYS A 400 24.59 5.56 -4.50
CA LYS A 400 25.92 6.18 -4.59
C LYS A 400 26.58 6.28 -3.21
N LYS A 401 25.85 6.74 -2.19
CA LYS A 401 26.36 6.85 -0.81
C LYS A 401 26.78 5.50 -0.23
N ASN A 402 26.04 4.44 -0.56
CA ASN A 402 26.32 3.07 -0.11
C ASN A 402 27.35 2.32 -0.99
N GLY A 403 27.90 2.98 -2.02
CA GLY A 403 28.89 2.37 -2.92
C GLY A 403 28.31 1.28 -3.83
N VAL A 404 27.00 1.28 -4.08
CA VAL A 404 26.32 0.36 -5.00
C VAL A 404 26.47 0.88 -6.43
N PRO A 405 27.15 0.15 -7.35
CA PRO A 405 27.28 0.57 -8.74
C PRO A 405 25.94 0.55 -9.47
N VAL A 406 25.74 1.53 -10.36
CA VAL A 406 24.54 1.67 -11.19
C VAL A 406 24.91 1.85 -12.67
N ASP A 407 26.05 1.32 -13.10
CA ASP A 407 26.69 1.58 -14.39
C ASP A 407 26.07 0.83 -15.59
N HIS A 408 24.74 0.79 -15.64
CA HIS A 408 23.94 0.01 -16.59
C HIS A 408 23.95 0.56 -18.02
N TYR A 409 24.51 1.75 -18.26
CA TYR A 409 24.43 2.47 -19.55
C TYR A 409 25.77 2.57 -20.28
N LYS A 410 26.66 1.59 -20.05
CA LYS A 410 27.94 1.48 -20.74
C LYS A 410 27.77 1.53 -22.25
N GLY A 411 28.52 2.43 -22.88
CA GLY A 411 28.53 2.62 -24.33
C GLY A 411 27.60 3.72 -24.84
N LYS A 412 26.71 4.29 -24.01
CA LYS A 412 25.94 5.48 -24.38
C LYS A 412 26.82 6.74 -24.34
N ASN A 413 26.56 7.67 -25.25
CA ASN A 413 27.32 8.93 -25.36
C ASN A 413 26.39 10.14 -25.30
N ILE A 414 26.73 11.11 -24.44
CA ILE A 414 25.92 12.32 -24.23
C ILE A 414 26.66 13.56 -24.74
N ALA A 415 25.97 14.41 -25.50
CA ALA A 415 26.45 15.74 -25.85
C ALA A 415 26.01 16.76 -24.80
N LEU A 416 26.94 17.59 -24.32
CA LEU A 416 26.69 18.67 -23.36
C LEU A 416 26.90 20.00 -24.07
N LEU A 417 25.81 20.66 -24.50
CA LEU A 417 25.86 21.84 -25.36
C LEU A 417 25.61 23.12 -24.57
N PHE A 418 26.68 23.90 -24.37
CA PHE A 418 26.67 25.10 -23.55
C PHE A 418 26.93 26.34 -24.41
N GLU A 419 25.91 27.18 -24.56
CA GLU A 419 26.07 28.54 -25.09
C GLU A 419 26.41 29.55 -24.00
N LYS A 420 26.06 29.24 -22.74
CA LYS A 420 26.48 29.98 -21.54
C LYS A 420 27.28 29.07 -20.63
N ASP A 421 28.48 29.49 -20.26
CA ASP A 421 29.34 28.72 -19.36
C ASP A 421 28.65 28.45 -18.01
N SER A 422 28.82 27.24 -17.48
CA SER A 422 28.41 26.89 -16.11
C SER A 422 29.21 25.71 -15.58
N THR A 423 29.91 25.93 -14.48
CA THR A 423 30.68 24.88 -13.79
C THR A 423 29.74 23.85 -13.16
N ARG A 424 28.71 24.29 -12.42
CA ARG A 424 27.84 23.37 -11.65
C ARG A 424 27.01 22.48 -12.55
N THR A 425 26.38 23.02 -13.59
CA THR A 425 25.54 22.22 -14.51
C THR A 425 26.40 21.22 -15.26
N ARG A 426 27.52 21.68 -15.82
CA ARG A 426 28.45 20.79 -16.52
C ARG A 426 28.96 19.67 -15.62
N CYS A 427 29.47 19.99 -14.43
CA CYS A 427 29.98 18.97 -13.51
C CYS A 427 28.89 17.99 -13.07
N ALA A 428 27.67 18.46 -12.84
CA ALA A 428 26.55 17.59 -12.48
C ALA A 428 26.22 16.59 -13.61
N PHE A 429 26.12 17.04 -14.86
CA PHE A 429 25.89 16.17 -16.01
C PHE A 429 27.04 15.20 -16.27
N GLU A 430 28.29 15.68 -16.27
CA GLU A 430 29.47 14.82 -16.47
C GLU A 430 29.56 13.73 -15.40
N VAL A 431 29.45 14.09 -14.12
CA VAL A 431 29.52 13.11 -13.01
C VAL A 431 28.32 12.16 -13.03
N ALA A 432 27.12 12.66 -13.28
CA ALA A 432 25.93 11.82 -13.38
C ALA A 432 26.07 10.80 -14.53
N ALA A 433 26.54 11.21 -15.71
CA ALA A 433 26.75 10.33 -16.85
C ALA A 433 27.84 9.28 -16.56
N HIS A 434 28.96 9.69 -15.96
CA HIS A 434 30.06 8.79 -15.61
C HIS A 434 29.64 7.75 -14.57
N ASP A 435 28.87 8.13 -13.54
CA ASP A 435 28.32 7.20 -12.55
C ASP A 435 27.44 6.11 -13.18
N MET A 436 26.75 6.45 -14.28
CA MET A 436 25.90 5.52 -15.05
C MET A 436 26.67 4.72 -16.11
N GLY A 437 27.98 4.95 -16.26
CA GLY A 437 28.84 4.28 -17.24
C GLY A 437 28.81 4.90 -18.65
N MET A 438 28.23 6.09 -18.81
CA MET A 438 28.10 6.78 -20.10
C MET A 438 29.35 7.63 -20.41
N GLY A 439 29.61 7.89 -21.69
CA GLY A 439 30.58 8.88 -22.16
C GLY A 439 29.94 10.28 -22.30
N THR A 440 30.74 11.34 -22.15
CA THR A 440 30.28 12.73 -22.35
C THR A 440 31.18 13.49 -23.32
N THR A 441 30.61 14.44 -24.05
CA THR A 441 31.35 15.40 -24.90
C THR A 441 30.87 16.81 -24.61
N TYR A 442 31.74 17.64 -24.04
CA TYR A 442 31.45 19.04 -23.76
C TYR A 442 31.68 19.93 -24.99
N LEU A 443 30.63 20.63 -25.41
CA LEU A 443 30.63 21.60 -26.50
C LEU A 443 30.33 23.00 -25.92
N GLY A 444 31.39 23.70 -25.51
CA GLY A 444 31.27 25.03 -24.92
C GLY A 444 31.01 26.17 -25.93
N PRO A 445 30.89 27.43 -25.45
CA PRO A 445 30.43 28.56 -26.26
C PRO A 445 31.32 28.93 -27.46
N THR A 446 32.60 28.54 -27.40
CA THR A 446 33.60 28.72 -28.46
C THR A 446 33.82 27.48 -29.32
N GLY A 447 33.27 26.32 -28.93
CA GLY A 447 33.51 25.02 -29.56
C GLY A 447 32.43 24.59 -30.56
N SER A 448 31.25 25.23 -30.56
CA SER A 448 30.12 24.89 -31.44
C SER A 448 29.93 25.88 -32.59
N GLN A 449 29.47 25.39 -33.75
CA GLN A 449 29.06 26.21 -34.90
C GLN A 449 27.57 26.58 -34.89
N MET A 450 26.79 26.01 -33.97
CA MET A 450 25.36 26.19 -33.84
C MET A 450 24.98 27.68 -33.70
N GLY A 451 23.98 28.12 -34.46
CA GLY A 451 23.45 29.49 -34.45
C GLY A 451 24.37 30.55 -35.07
N LYS A 452 25.63 30.21 -35.38
CA LYS A 452 26.63 31.13 -35.97
C LYS A 452 26.98 30.78 -37.41
N LYS A 453 27.26 29.50 -37.68
CA LYS A 453 27.63 28.97 -39.00
C LYS A 453 26.76 27.80 -39.45
N GLU A 454 26.01 27.20 -38.54
CA GLU A 454 25.12 26.07 -38.78
C GLU A 454 23.77 26.31 -38.09
N SER A 455 22.67 25.89 -38.71
CA SER A 455 21.32 26.04 -38.15
C SER A 455 21.11 25.10 -36.95
N ILE A 456 20.15 25.43 -36.06
CA ILE A 456 19.80 24.57 -34.91
C ILE A 456 19.28 23.22 -35.43
N GLU A 457 18.42 23.23 -36.44
CA GLU A 457 17.89 22.04 -37.13
C GLU A 457 19.00 21.10 -37.64
N ASP A 458 20.01 21.64 -38.33
CA ASP A 458 21.11 20.83 -38.87
C ASP A 458 22.01 20.28 -37.76
N THR A 459 22.37 21.12 -36.79
CA THR A 459 23.13 20.68 -35.61
C THR A 459 22.39 19.56 -34.86
N ALA A 460 21.08 19.70 -34.64
CA ALA A 460 20.24 18.69 -33.97
C ALA A 460 20.32 17.33 -34.67
N ARG A 461 20.13 17.32 -36.00
CA ARG A 461 20.18 16.10 -36.82
C ARG A 461 21.54 15.43 -36.85
N VAL A 462 22.61 16.22 -36.81
CA VAL A 462 23.98 15.71 -36.76
C VAL A 462 24.26 15.08 -35.40
N LEU A 463 23.98 15.81 -34.31
CA LEU A 463 24.23 15.32 -32.95
C LEU A 463 23.39 14.09 -32.63
N GLY A 464 22.11 14.07 -32.99
CA GLY A 464 21.21 12.96 -32.71
C GLY A 464 21.54 11.65 -33.44
N ARG A 465 22.42 11.68 -34.45
CA ARG A 465 22.97 10.47 -35.08
C ARG A 465 24.24 9.93 -34.42
N MET A 466 24.89 10.76 -33.59
CA MET A 466 26.17 10.43 -32.93
C MET A 466 26.01 10.16 -31.43
N PHE A 467 25.06 10.85 -30.78
CA PHE A 467 24.84 10.82 -29.34
C PHE A 467 23.50 10.19 -29.00
N ASP A 468 23.42 9.54 -27.84
CA ASP A 468 22.20 8.93 -27.29
C ASP A 468 21.29 9.94 -26.58
N GLY A 469 21.82 11.12 -26.22
CA GLY A 469 21.08 12.19 -25.56
C GLY A 469 21.87 13.51 -25.61
N ILE A 470 21.14 14.62 -25.49
CA ILE A 470 21.70 15.97 -25.64
C ILE A 470 21.22 16.84 -24.48
N GLU A 471 22.16 17.39 -23.71
CA GLU A 471 21.88 18.50 -22.81
C GLU A 471 22.08 19.82 -23.56
N TYR A 472 21.20 20.79 -23.29
CA TYR A 472 21.32 22.15 -23.77
C TYR A 472 21.20 23.16 -22.64
N ARG A 473 22.14 24.10 -22.61
CA ARG A 473 22.10 25.29 -21.76
C ARG A 473 22.41 26.54 -22.57
N GLY A 474 21.48 27.49 -22.58
CA GLY A 474 21.68 28.70 -23.38
C GLY A 474 20.64 29.80 -23.16
N PHE A 475 19.99 30.20 -24.25
CA PHE A 475 19.15 31.40 -24.31
C PHE A 475 17.67 31.03 -24.30
N GLY A 476 16.92 31.39 -25.35
CA GLY A 476 15.47 31.22 -25.38
C GLY A 476 15.02 29.76 -25.43
N GLN A 477 13.85 29.50 -24.85
CA GLN A 477 13.20 28.20 -24.83
C GLN A 477 12.94 27.63 -26.24
N GLU A 478 12.68 28.49 -27.23
CA GLU A 478 12.45 28.10 -28.61
C GLU A 478 13.63 27.32 -29.22
N ILE A 479 14.86 27.63 -28.79
CA ILE A 479 16.08 26.96 -29.28
C ILE A 479 16.11 25.50 -28.81
N VAL A 480 15.78 25.25 -27.55
CA VAL A 480 15.79 23.88 -27.01
C VAL A 480 14.61 23.06 -27.52
N GLU A 481 13.47 23.70 -27.78
CA GLU A 481 12.31 23.08 -28.43
C GLU A 481 12.61 22.68 -29.87
N GLU A 482 13.25 23.55 -30.64
CA GLU A 482 13.70 23.25 -32.01
C GLU A 482 14.74 22.11 -32.01
N LEU A 483 15.73 22.16 -31.11
CA LEU A 483 16.72 21.09 -30.93
C LEU A 483 16.05 19.74 -30.64
N ALA A 484 15.08 19.73 -29.72
CA ALA A 484 14.32 18.55 -29.33
C ALA A 484 13.46 17.98 -30.45
N GLN A 485 12.89 18.84 -31.30
CA GLN A 485 12.07 18.44 -32.45
C GLN A 485 12.88 17.66 -33.49
N TYR A 486 14.15 18.02 -33.71
CA TYR A 486 14.96 17.49 -34.82
C TYR A 486 16.03 16.48 -34.41
N ALA A 487 16.38 16.38 -33.12
CA ALA A 487 17.44 15.50 -32.65
C ALA A 487 17.11 14.00 -32.77
N GLY A 488 15.86 13.59 -32.54
CA GLY A 488 15.49 12.17 -32.55
C GLY A 488 16.05 11.34 -31.38
N VAL A 489 16.64 12.00 -30.39
CA VAL A 489 17.10 11.46 -29.11
C VAL A 489 16.66 12.38 -27.97
N PRO A 490 16.60 11.92 -26.70
CA PRO A 490 16.22 12.77 -25.58
C PRO A 490 17.07 14.04 -25.48
N VAL A 491 16.38 15.18 -25.36
CA VAL A 491 16.97 16.50 -25.12
C VAL A 491 16.58 17.00 -23.74
N TRP A 492 17.56 17.46 -22.96
CA TRP A 492 17.37 17.95 -21.60
C TRP A 492 17.76 19.42 -21.47
N ASN A 493 16.84 20.24 -20.97
CA ASN A 493 17.08 21.64 -20.71
C ASN A 493 17.85 21.83 -19.39
N GLY A 494 19.14 22.15 -19.52
CA GLY A 494 20.02 22.49 -18.41
C GLY A 494 19.91 23.94 -17.92
N LEU A 495 19.35 24.85 -18.73
CA LEU A 495 18.81 26.18 -18.40
C LEU A 495 18.51 26.97 -19.68
N THR A 496 17.35 27.61 -19.73
CA THR A 496 16.95 28.65 -20.69
C THR A 496 16.65 29.96 -19.96
N ASN A 497 16.30 31.02 -20.69
CA ASN A 497 15.86 32.28 -20.08
C ASN A 497 14.54 32.08 -19.31
N GLU A 498 13.67 31.20 -19.82
CA GLU A 498 12.31 30.99 -19.33
C GLU A 498 12.21 29.89 -18.26
N TYR A 499 13.03 28.84 -18.33
CA TYR A 499 12.92 27.67 -17.43
C TYR A 499 14.27 27.07 -17.01
N HIS A 500 14.30 26.48 -15.81
CA HIS A 500 15.41 25.69 -15.28
C HIS A 500 14.90 24.40 -14.61
N PRO A 501 14.37 23.42 -15.38
CA PRO A 501 13.63 22.28 -14.80
C PRO A 501 14.52 21.33 -13.99
N THR A 502 15.81 21.20 -14.34
CA THR A 502 16.76 20.37 -13.59
C THR A 502 17.05 20.91 -12.20
N GLN A 503 17.07 22.23 -12.03
CA GLN A 503 17.22 22.87 -10.72
C GLN A 503 16.01 22.57 -9.84
N MET A 504 14.80 22.66 -10.39
CA MET A 504 13.57 22.43 -9.62
C MET A 504 13.52 21.03 -9.01
N LEU A 505 13.96 20.00 -9.74
CA LEU A 505 14.04 18.66 -9.16
C LEU A 505 15.00 18.60 -7.97
N ALA A 506 16.15 19.29 -8.06
CA ALA A 506 17.12 19.36 -6.96
C ALA A 506 16.55 20.10 -5.75
N ASP A 507 15.85 21.21 -5.99
CA ASP A 507 15.20 22.00 -4.95
C ASP A 507 14.14 21.16 -4.24
N MET A 508 13.26 20.50 -4.99
CA MET A 508 12.20 19.65 -4.43
C MET A 508 12.78 18.44 -3.67
N LEU A 509 13.86 17.82 -4.16
CA LEU A 509 14.55 16.76 -3.41
C LEU A 509 15.08 17.30 -2.08
N THR A 510 15.75 18.46 -2.10
CA THR A 510 16.34 19.09 -0.91
C THR A 510 15.29 19.48 0.13
N ILE A 511 14.18 20.07 -0.31
CA ILE A 511 13.05 20.40 0.56
C ILE A 511 12.49 19.13 1.20
N ARG A 512 12.29 18.07 0.40
CA ARG A 512 11.76 16.80 0.91
C ARG A 512 12.72 16.12 1.90
N GLU A 513 14.03 16.23 1.71
CA GLU A 513 15.03 15.71 2.65
C GLU A 513 14.98 16.43 4.01
N ASN A 514 14.64 17.72 4.02
CA ASN A 514 14.57 18.51 5.26
C ASN A 514 13.22 18.39 5.97
N PHE A 515 12.11 18.23 5.25
CA PHE A 515 10.75 18.24 5.83
C PHE A 515 10.02 16.89 5.78
N GLY A 516 10.54 15.90 5.05
CA GLY A 516 9.89 14.60 4.82
C GLY A 516 8.67 14.64 3.89
N LYS A 517 8.29 15.83 3.41
CA LYS A 517 7.13 16.06 2.55
C LYS A 517 7.35 17.30 1.67
N LEU A 518 6.46 17.47 0.69
CA LEU A 518 6.38 18.65 -0.17
C LEU A 518 5.04 19.36 0.02
N LYS A 519 3.94 18.63 -0.14
CA LYS A 519 2.58 19.17 -0.07
C LYS A 519 2.30 19.93 1.24
N GLY A 520 1.72 21.13 1.10
CA GLY A 520 1.34 22.03 2.19
C GLY A 520 2.48 22.82 2.82
N LEU A 521 3.69 22.79 2.23
CA LEU A 521 4.77 23.70 2.59
C LEU A 521 4.63 25.03 1.85
N LYS A 522 5.09 26.11 2.47
CA LYS A 522 5.14 27.45 1.88
C LYS A 522 6.55 27.82 1.44
N LEU A 523 6.75 28.00 0.14
CA LEU A 523 7.99 28.49 -0.46
C LEU A 523 7.82 29.94 -0.90
N VAL A 524 8.74 30.80 -0.45
CA VAL A 524 8.77 32.22 -0.81
C VAL A 524 10.02 32.50 -1.64
N TYR A 525 9.82 32.93 -2.88
CA TYR A 525 10.88 33.39 -3.75
C TYR A 525 11.01 34.91 -3.66
N MET A 526 12.19 35.38 -3.29
CA MET A 526 12.56 36.77 -3.09
C MET A 526 13.41 37.25 -4.26
N GLY A 527 13.09 38.40 -4.88
CA GLY A 527 13.90 38.98 -5.97
C GLY A 527 13.26 38.98 -7.36
N ASP A 528 14.03 38.82 -8.44
CA ASP A 528 13.49 38.83 -9.82
C ASP A 528 12.78 37.52 -10.15
N ALA A 529 11.44 37.52 -10.15
CA ALA A 529 10.61 36.33 -10.35
C ALA A 529 10.11 36.13 -11.79
N ARG A 530 10.55 36.95 -12.76
CA ARG A 530 10.05 36.91 -14.16
C ARG A 530 10.60 35.79 -15.01
N TYR A 531 11.75 35.27 -14.64
CA TYR A 531 12.57 34.42 -15.50
C TYR A 531 12.64 32.99 -14.95
N ASN A 532 13.57 32.21 -15.49
CA ASN A 532 13.79 30.79 -15.21
C ASN A 532 13.49 30.31 -13.79
N MET A 533 14.10 30.89 -12.75
CA MET A 533 13.93 30.44 -11.37
C MET A 533 12.51 30.68 -10.86
N GLY A 534 12.03 31.94 -10.89
CA GLY A 534 10.68 32.29 -10.45
C GLY A 534 9.59 31.51 -11.22
N ASN A 535 9.72 31.42 -12.54
CA ASN A 535 8.78 30.66 -13.39
C ASN A 535 8.79 29.16 -13.05
N SER A 536 9.97 28.56 -12.93
CA SER A 536 10.07 27.10 -12.72
C SER A 536 9.65 26.70 -11.31
N LEU A 537 9.96 27.51 -10.30
CA LEU A 537 9.53 27.28 -8.92
C LEU A 537 8.01 27.38 -8.81
N MET A 538 7.39 28.36 -9.48
CA MET A 538 5.94 28.51 -9.51
C MET A 538 5.27 27.28 -10.15
N VAL A 539 5.80 26.77 -11.26
CA VAL A 539 5.31 25.55 -11.92
C VAL A 539 5.47 24.32 -11.01
N ALA A 540 6.65 24.13 -10.42
CA ALA A 540 6.93 22.98 -9.55
C ALA A 540 6.04 22.99 -8.30
N CYS A 541 5.95 24.14 -7.62
CA CYS A 541 5.17 24.31 -6.40
C CYS A 541 3.68 24.07 -6.66
N SER A 542 3.13 24.71 -7.69
CA SER A 542 1.71 24.57 -8.04
C SER A 542 1.32 23.14 -8.42
N LYS A 543 2.20 22.39 -9.11
CA LYS A 543 1.95 20.97 -9.43
C LYS A 543 2.09 20.04 -8.23
N LEU A 544 3.07 20.27 -7.35
CA LEU A 544 3.38 19.38 -6.22
C LEU A 544 2.65 19.74 -4.92
N GLY A 545 1.83 20.80 -4.93
CA GLY A 545 1.01 21.19 -3.78
C GLY A 545 1.76 22.03 -2.74
N LEU A 546 2.83 22.74 -3.12
CA LEU A 546 3.46 23.75 -2.27
C LEU A 546 2.82 25.11 -2.55
N ASP A 547 2.58 25.88 -1.49
CA ASP A 547 2.21 27.29 -1.63
C ASP A 547 3.41 28.07 -2.18
N PHE A 548 3.22 28.76 -3.29
CA PHE A 548 4.25 29.60 -3.90
C PHE A 548 3.95 31.08 -3.66
N VAL A 549 4.95 31.81 -3.18
CA VAL A 549 4.89 33.25 -3.04
C VAL A 549 6.02 33.90 -3.85
N ALA A 550 5.68 34.73 -4.83
CA ALA A 550 6.64 35.66 -5.41
C ALA A 550 6.60 36.96 -4.59
N CYS A 551 7.66 37.23 -3.85
CA CYS A 551 7.82 38.42 -3.03
C CYS A 551 8.81 39.38 -3.69
N THR A 552 8.27 40.36 -4.41
CA THR A 552 9.04 41.31 -5.23
C THR A 552 8.16 42.48 -5.67
N THR A 553 8.72 43.48 -6.37
CA THR A 553 7.90 44.57 -6.92
C THR A 553 7.11 44.08 -8.14
N LYS A 554 5.98 44.72 -8.46
CA LYS A 554 5.14 44.39 -9.63
C LYS A 554 5.88 44.24 -10.95
N ASP A 555 6.92 45.05 -11.18
CA ASP A 555 7.72 45.02 -12.40
C ASP A 555 8.51 43.71 -12.56
N TYR A 556 8.63 42.89 -11.51
CA TYR A 556 9.36 41.63 -11.45
C TYR A 556 8.47 40.42 -11.14
N PHE A 557 7.14 40.56 -11.19
CA PHE A 557 6.24 39.40 -11.09
C PHE A 557 6.32 38.49 -12.32
N PRO A 558 6.07 37.17 -12.17
CA PRO A 558 5.99 36.27 -13.30
C PRO A 558 4.95 36.73 -14.33
N ASN A 559 5.10 36.29 -15.58
CA ASN A 559 4.15 36.61 -16.64
C ASN A 559 2.73 36.13 -16.27
N GLU A 560 1.72 36.99 -16.43
CA GLU A 560 0.33 36.71 -16.00
C GLU A 560 -0.26 35.44 -16.64
N GLU A 561 0.07 35.11 -17.89
CA GLU A 561 -0.39 33.88 -18.55
C GLU A 561 0.14 32.63 -17.85
N LEU A 562 1.41 32.68 -17.42
CA LEU A 562 2.01 31.60 -16.65
C LEU A 562 1.42 31.53 -15.24
N VAL A 563 1.17 32.69 -14.60
CA VAL A 563 0.52 32.76 -13.28
C VAL A 563 -0.85 32.09 -13.35
N GLU A 564 -1.67 32.40 -14.36
CA GLU A 564 -3.00 31.83 -14.50
C GLU A 564 -2.95 30.32 -14.77
N THR A 565 -2.01 29.88 -15.60
CA THR A 565 -1.75 28.44 -15.82
C THR A 565 -1.43 27.74 -14.50
N CYS A 566 -0.54 28.33 -13.69
CA CYS A 566 -0.14 27.74 -12.41
C CYS A 566 -1.26 27.82 -11.36
N ARG A 567 -2.14 28.84 -11.40
CA ARG A 567 -3.34 28.88 -10.53
C ARG A 567 -4.27 27.71 -10.82
N GLY A 568 -4.38 27.30 -12.09
CA GLY A 568 -5.08 26.07 -12.48
C GLY A 568 -4.47 24.82 -11.83
N TYR A 569 -3.15 24.64 -11.93
CA TYR A 569 -2.46 23.52 -11.26
C TYR A 569 -2.60 23.56 -9.74
N ALA A 570 -2.53 24.76 -9.14
CA ALA A 570 -2.66 24.96 -7.71
C ALA A 570 -4.06 24.57 -7.20
N ALA A 571 -5.11 24.88 -7.97
CA ALA A 571 -6.47 24.47 -7.65
C ALA A 571 -6.65 22.94 -7.61
N GLU A 572 -5.95 22.21 -8.50
CA GLU A 572 -5.97 20.74 -8.53
C GLU A 572 -5.14 20.12 -7.38
N SER A 573 -3.97 20.69 -7.08
CA SER A 573 -3.05 20.15 -6.08
C SER A 573 -3.42 20.55 -4.64
N GLY A 574 -4.17 21.64 -4.48
CA GLY A 574 -4.50 22.27 -3.20
C GLY A 574 -3.48 23.31 -2.73
N ALA A 575 -2.59 23.77 -3.62
CA ALA A 575 -1.66 24.87 -3.36
C ALA A 575 -2.31 26.25 -3.58
N THR A 576 -1.58 27.30 -3.19
CA THR A 576 -1.89 28.69 -3.50
C THR A 576 -0.73 29.38 -4.21
N ILE A 577 -1.06 30.39 -5.03
CA ILE A 577 -0.08 31.27 -5.68
C ILE A 577 -0.36 32.69 -5.23
N THR A 578 0.63 33.30 -4.58
CA THR A 578 0.55 34.67 -4.07
C THR A 578 1.63 35.53 -4.70
N LEU A 579 1.26 36.71 -5.18
CA LEU A 579 2.17 37.75 -5.64
C LEU A 579 2.05 38.93 -4.67
N THR A 580 3.14 39.32 -4.02
CA THR A 580 3.11 40.41 -3.03
C THR A 580 4.37 41.27 -3.08
N GLU A 581 4.20 42.57 -2.82
CA GLU A 581 5.28 43.54 -2.68
C GLU A 581 5.73 43.70 -1.21
N ASP A 582 4.98 43.15 -0.25
CA ASP A 582 5.25 43.24 1.19
C ASP A 582 6.10 42.04 1.66
N VAL A 583 7.34 42.33 2.07
CA VAL A 583 8.29 41.33 2.57
C VAL A 583 7.80 40.64 3.84
N LYS A 584 7.22 41.39 4.79
CA LYS A 584 6.77 40.83 6.06
C LYS A 584 5.55 39.94 5.87
N GLU A 585 4.62 40.34 5.01
CA GLU A 585 3.48 39.50 4.66
C GLU A 585 3.91 38.25 3.88
N GLY A 586 4.80 38.44 2.89
CA GLY A 586 5.28 37.37 2.03
C GLY A 586 5.99 36.27 2.80
N THR A 587 6.97 36.63 3.63
CA THR A 587 7.84 35.66 4.33
C THR A 587 7.24 35.08 5.62
N LYS A 588 6.13 35.63 6.10
CA LYS A 588 5.46 35.14 7.30
C LYS A 588 5.09 33.66 7.16
N ASP A 589 5.41 32.86 8.18
CA ASP A 589 5.11 31.43 8.24
C ASP A 589 5.71 30.59 7.08
N ALA A 590 6.71 31.12 6.35
CA ALA A 590 7.38 30.38 5.30
C ALA A 590 8.16 29.18 5.85
N ASP A 591 8.13 28.07 5.11
CA ASP A 591 8.98 26.90 5.36
C ASP A 591 10.31 27.01 4.60
N VAL A 592 10.30 27.67 3.44
CA VAL A 592 11.46 27.85 2.57
C VAL A 592 11.53 29.29 2.10
N ILE A 593 12.68 29.94 2.31
CA ILE A 593 13.04 31.22 1.68
C ILE A 593 14.06 30.93 0.58
N TYR A 594 13.75 31.37 -0.64
CA TYR A 594 14.56 31.16 -1.83
C TYR A 594 14.91 32.51 -2.47
N THR A 595 16.13 32.68 -2.96
CA THR A 595 16.48 33.82 -3.84
C THR A 595 17.49 33.42 -4.91
N ASP A 596 17.72 34.31 -5.87
CA ASP A 596 18.75 34.18 -6.91
C ASP A 596 19.32 35.56 -7.24
N VAL A 597 20.45 35.57 -7.96
CA VAL A 597 21.13 36.79 -8.39
C VAL A 597 20.19 37.69 -9.16
N TRP A 598 20.20 38.97 -8.80
CA TRP A 598 19.34 39.97 -9.45
C TRP A 598 19.80 40.34 -10.86
N VAL A 599 21.07 40.09 -11.19
CA VAL A 599 21.75 40.62 -12.37
C VAL A 599 22.68 39.57 -12.97
N SER A 600 22.75 39.57 -14.30
CA SER A 600 23.64 38.68 -15.04
C SER A 600 24.95 39.38 -15.40
N MET A 601 26.02 38.58 -15.48
CA MET A 601 27.33 39.08 -15.91
C MET A 601 27.26 39.63 -17.35
N GLY A 602 27.70 40.88 -17.53
CA GLY A 602 27.72 41.55 -18.83
C GLY A 602 26.50 42.43 -19.14
N GLU A 603 25.50 42.47 -18.24
CA GLU A 603 24.43 43.48 -18.35
C GLU A 603 24.98 44.91 -18.14
N PRO A 604 24.45 45.93 -18.84
CA PRO A 604 24.90 47.31 -18.70
C PRO A 604 24.76 47.86 -17.27
N ASP A 605 25.62 48.80 -16.90
CA ASP A 605 25.62 49.46 -15.58
C ASP A 605 24.25 50.02 -15.18
N GLU A 606 23.51 50.58 -16.14
CA GLU A 606 22.16 51.11 -15.92
C GLU A 606 21.18 50.03 -15.43
N VAL A 607 21.34 48.78 -15.89
CA VAL A 607 20.55 47.63 -15.45
C VAL A 607 20.94 47.24 -14.03
N TRP A 608 22.24 47.24 -13.72
CA TRP A 608 22.76 46.98 -12.38
C TRP A 608 22.23 47.99 -11.36
N GLU A 609 22.37 49.29 -11.63
CA GLU A 609 21.88 50.34 -10.75
C GLU A 609 20.37 50.24 -10.52
N LYS A 610 19.60 50.00 -11.59
CA LYS A 610 18.14 49.86 -11.50
C LYS A 610 17.76 48.67 -10.62
N ARG A 611 18.31 47.48 -10.90
CA ARG A 611 17.95 46.25 -10.19
C ARG A 611 18.43 46.26 -8.74
N ILE A 612 19.63 46.74 -8.46
CA ILE A 612 20.10 46.92 -7.07
C ILE A 612 19.12 47.81 -6.31
N ARG A 613 18.73 48.97 -6.86
CA ARG A 613 17.82 49.89 -6.19
C ARG A 613 16.44 49.26 -5.94
N GLU A 614 15.87 48.58 -6.92
CA GLU A 614 14.49 48.06 -6.87
C GLU A 614 14.38 46.76 -6.06
N LEU A 615 15.42 45.91 -6.07
CA LEU A 615 15.41 44.60 -5.42
C LEU A 615 16.09 44.57 -4.06
N SER A 616 16.87 45.60 -3.69
CA SER A 616 17.45 45.71 -2.34
C SER A 616 16.47 45.50 -1.18
N PRO A 617 15.21 45.99 -1.24
CA PRO A 617 14.22 45.71 -0.19
C PRO A 617 13.88 44.22 -0.01
N TYR A 618 14.14 43.38 -1.02
CA TYR A 618 13.85 41.94 -1.04
C TYR A 618 15.10 41.09 -0.79
N LYS A 619 16.20 41.68 -0.32
CA LYS A 619 17.38 40.95 0.12
C LYS A 619 17.02 39.99 1.24
N VAL A 620 17.53 38.76 1.16
CA VAL A 620 17.38 37.77 2.23
C VAL A 620 18.40 38.08 3.33
N THR A 621 17.90 38.66 4.42
CA THR A 621 18.66 38.97 5.63
C THR A 621 18.22 38.09 6.79
N LYS A 622 18.91 38.20 7.92
CA LYS A 622 18.50 37.53 9.17
C LYS A 622 17.07 37.89 9.57
N GLU A 623 16.68 39.16 9.46
CA GLU A 623 15.32 39.60 9.80
C GLU A 623 14.25 38.98 8.90
N VAL A 624 14.58 38.69 7.63
CA VAL A 624 13.69 37.97 6.72
C VAL A 624 13.50 36.53 7.19
N MET A 625 14.58 35.86 7.59
CA MET A 625 14.53 34.50 8.13
C MET A 625 13.82 34.43 9.49
N GLU A 626 14.01 35.42 10.36
CA GLU A 626 13.32 35.52 11.67
C GLU A 626 11.80 35.77 11.54
N ASN A 627 11.34 36.30 10.40
CA ASN A 627 9.90 36.46 10.12
C ASN A 627 9.27 35.16 9.57
N ALA A 628 10.07 34.22 9.08
CA ALA A 628 9.63 32.89 8.68
C ALA A 628 9.46 31.97 9.91
N LYS A 629 9.18 30.68 9.69
CA LYS A 629 9.15 29.71 10.79
C LYS A 629 10.55 29.51 11.38
N ASP A 630 10.63 29.16 12.67
CA ASP A 630 11.89 28.78 13.32
C ASP A 630 12.59 27.58 12.63
N THR A 631 11.82 26.73 11.94
CA THR A 631 12.31 25.58 11.17
C THR A 631 12.57 25.89 9.70
N ALA A 632 12.47 27.15 9.28
CA ALA A 632 12.61 27.53 7.88
C ALA A 632 14.05 27.31 7.40
N ILE A 633 14.17 26.86 6.15
CA ILE A 633 15.47 26.72 5.47
C ILE A 633 15.64 27.80 4.41
N PHE A 634 16.90 28.12 4.13
CA PHE A 634 17.32 29.01 3.05
C PHE A 634 17.90 28.22 1.88
N LEU A 635 17.45 28.52 0.66
CA LEU A 635 17.88 27.91 -0.59
C LEU A 635 18.28 28.97 -1.64
N HIS A 636 19.19 28.60 -2.53
CA HIS A 636 19.75 29.47 -3.56
C HIS A 636 20.47 28.62 -4.64
N CYS A 637 20.12 28.77 -5.92
CA CYS A 637 20.62 27.91 -7.00
C CYS A 637 22.12 28.04 -7.30
N LEU A 638 22.72 29.13 -6.83
CA LEU A 638 24.12 29.52 -6.97
C LEU A 638 24.46 29.92 -8.42
N PRO A 639 25.41 30.85 -8.63
CA PRO A 639 26.31 31.45 -7.65
C PRO A 639 25.60 32.53 -6.86
N ALA A 640 26.04 32.81 -5.63
CA ALA A 640 25.49 33.89 -4.82
C ALA A 640 26.52 35.01 -4.64
N PHE A 641 26.06 36.25 -4.63
CA PHE A 641 26.79 37.46 -4.23
C PHE A 641 26.53 37.75 -2.74
N HIS A 642 26.98 36.84 -1.88
CA HIS A 642 26.87 36.96 -0.42
C HIS A 642 28.07 37.66 0.23
N ASP A 643 29.18 37.83 -0.50
CA ASP A 643 30.38 38.50 -0.03
C ASP A 643 31.20 39.15 -1.18
N LEU A 644 32.34 39.77 -0.81
CA LEU A 644 33.27 40.42 -1.74
C LEU A 644 34.49 39.55 -2.10
N LYS A 645 34.46 38.23 -1.87
CA LYS A 645 35.60 37.33 -2.08
C LYS A 645 35.77 36.91 -3.55
N THR A 646 34.82 37.25 -4.43
CA THR A 646 34.95 37.06 -5.88
C THR A 646 35.44 38.33 -6.57
N LYS A 647 36.09 38.19 -7.74
CA LYS A 647 36.55 39.35 -8.52
C LYS A 647 35.40 40.32 -8.85
N ILE A 648 34.26 39.76 -9.28
CA ILE A 648 33.07 40.53 -9.64
C ILE A 648 32.41 41.10 -8.38
N GLY A 649 32.26 40.31 -7.31
CA GLY A 649 31.72 40.80 -6.04
C GLY A 649 32.51 42.00 -5.53
N LYS A 650 33.85 41.91 -5.49
CA LYS A 650 34.72 43.03 -5.12
C LYS A 650 34.53 44.25 -6.02
N GLU A 651 34.54 44.06 -7.33
CA GLU A 651 34.36 45.16 -8.29
C GLU A 651 33.00 45.86 -8.11
N MET A 652 31.92 45.09 -8.01
CA MET A 652 30.56 45.62 -7.84
C MET A 652 30.37 46.24 -6.46
N GLY A 653 31.01 45.68 -5.42
CA GLY A 653 31.03 46.26 -4.08
C GLY A 653 31.71 47.62 -4.03
N GLU A 654 32.86 47.78 -4.71
CA GLU A 654 33.55 49.07 -4.85
C GLU A 654 32.73 50.07 -5.66
N ARG A 655 32.04 49.62 -6.72
CA ARG A 655 31.29 50.48 -7.64
C ARG A 655 29.95 50.96 -7.07
N PHE A 656 29.20 50.06 -6.41
CA PHE A 656 27.84 50.34 -5.93
C PHE A 656 27.75 50.52 -4.40
N GLY A 657 28.87 50.37 -3.68
CA GLY A 657 28.91 50.57 -2.23
C GLY A 657 28.17 49.47 -1.46
N ILE A 658 28.21 48.24 -1.94
CA ILE A 658 27.51 47.07 -1.37
C ILE A 658 28.52 46.05 -0.84
N LEU A 659 28.12 45.28 0.18
CA LEU A 659 28.92 44.17 0.74
C LEU A 659 28.41 42.80 0.26
N ASP A 660 27.14 42.76 -0.11
CA ASP A 660 26.37 41.60 -0.55
C ASP A 660 25.16 42.11 -1.39
N MET A 661 24.53 41.21 -2.14
CA MET A 661 23.38 41.51 -3.01
C MET A 661 22.12 40.78 -2.55
N GLU A 662 21.78 39.64 -3.12
CA GLU A 662 20.50 38.97 -2.89
C GLU A 662 20.37 38.31 -1.51
N VAL A 663 21.50 37.99 -0.87
CA VAL A 663 21.54 37.38 0.46
C VAL A 663 22.76 37.86 1.23
N THR A 664 22.62 38.06 2.54
CA THR A 664 23.76 38.38 3.43
C THR A 664 24.61 37.15 3.74
N ASP A 665 25.92 37.33 3.93
CA ASP A 665 26.84 36.26 4.36
C ASP A 665 26.37 35.52 5.63
N GLU A 666 25.75 36.24 6.58
CA GLU A 666 25.21 35.66 7.82
C GLU A 666 24.15 34.59 7.55
N VAL A 667 23.24 34.82 6.60
CA VAL A 667 22.23 33.82 6.22
C VAL A 667 22.86 32.71 5.39
N PHE A 668 23.72 33.08 4.43
CA PHE A 668 24.34 32.13 3.52
C PHE A 668 25.16 31.05 4.24
N GLU A 669 25.90 31.43 5.28
CA GLU A 669 26.74 30.54 6.10
C GLU A 669 26.01 30.00 7.36
N SER A 670 24.71 30.31 7.52
CA SER A 670 23.92 29.85 8.67
C SER A 670 23.57 28.36 8.60
N GLU A 671 23.18 27.76 9.73
CA GLU A 671 22.67 26.38 9.78
C GLU A 671 21.36 26.19 8.99
N GLN A 672 20.60 27.27 8.77
CA GLN A 672 19.37 27.27 7.98
C GLN A 672 19.68 27.18 6.47
N SER A 673 20.89 27.52 6.04
CA SER A 673 21.32 27.41 4.65
C SER A 673 21.51 25.95 4.24
N LYS A 674 20.83 25.54 3.17
CA LYS A 674 20.95 24.20 2.55
C LYS A 674 21.47 24.26 1.11
N VAL A 675 22.10 25.38 0.73
CA VAL A 675 22.56 25.66 -0.64
C VAL A 675 23.58 24.64 -1.17
N PHE A 676 24.38 24.02 -0.30
CA PHE A 676 25.35 22.99 -0.69
C PHE A 676 24.70 21.62 -0.86
N ASP A 677 23.72 21.27 -0.03
CA ASP A 677 22.91 20.06 -0.20
C ASP A 677 22.09 20.15 -1.51
N GLU A 678 21.51 21.32 -1.77
CA GLU A 678 20.84 21.68 -3.03
C GLU A 678 21.79 21.51 -4.23
N ALA A 679 23.00 22.06 -4.13
CA ALA A 679 23.99 21.96 -5.20
C ALA A 679 24.43 20.52 -5.49
N GLU A 680 24.61 19.68 -4.46
CA GLU A 680 24.87 18.24 -4.60
C GLU A 680 23.70 17.53 -5.29
N ASN A 681 22.47 17.82 -4.86
CA ASN A 681 21.25 17.19 -5.35
C ASN A 681 21.01 17.40 -6.85
N ARG A 682 21.57 18.46 -7.46
CA ARG A 682 21.55 18.65 -8.92
C ARG A 682 22.12 17.45 -9.67
N MET A 683 23.22 16.87 -9.20
CA MET A 683 23.82 15.70 -9.85
C MET A 683 22.91 14.47 -9.75
N HIS A 684 22.28 14.26 -8.59
CA HIS A 684 21.40 13.11 -8.36
C HIS A 684 20.11 13.19 -9.18
N THR A 685 19.52 14.37 -9.30
CA THR A 685 18.28 14.57 -10.06
C THR A 685 18.52 14.57 -11.56
N ILE A 686 19.64 15.14 -12.03
CA ILE A 686 20.07 15.01 -13.43
C ILE A 686 20.30 13.54 -13.78
N LYS A 687 20.90 12.75 -12.88
CA LYS A 687 21.04 11.30 -13.07
C LYS A 687 19.69 10.62 -13.24
N ALA A 688 18.70 10.94 -12.40
CA ALA A 688 17.34 10.40 -12.52
C ALA A 688 16.69 10.74 -13.86
N VAL A 689 16.82 11.99 -14.33
CA VAL A 689 16.30 12.42 -15.64
C VAL A 689 16.93 11.62 -16.77
N MET A 690 18.26 11.50 -16.80
CA MET A 690 18.95 10.73 -17.85
C MET A 690 18.56 9.26 -17.81
N VAL A 691 18.47 8.65 -16.63
CA VAL A 691 18.06 7.24 -16.45
C VAL A 691 16.64 7.01 -16.92
N ALA A 692 15.70 7.83 -16.47
CA ALA A 692 14.29 7.67 -16.80
C ALA A 692 14.02 7.85 -18.30
N THR A 693 14.78 8.71 -18.97
CA THR A 693 14.59 9.04 -20.39
C THR A 693 15.41 8.18 -21.36
N LEU A 694 16.52 7.58 -20.92
CA LEU A 694 17.34 6.66 -21.73
C LEU A 694 17.12 5.18 -21.43
N GLY A 695 16.51 4.85 -20.30
CA GLY A 695 16.32 3.49 -19.80
C GLY A 695 15.39 2.62 -20.63
N GLU A 696 15.66 1.31 -20.61
CA GLU A 696 14.63 0.29 -20.82
C GLU A 696 14.34 -0.26 -19.43
N PHE A 697 13.13 -0.02 -18.90
CA PHE A 697 12.71 -0.60 -17.63
C PHE A 697 12.22 -2.02 -17.83
#